data_AF-A0A6G2S2K6-F1
#
_entry.id   AF-A0A6G2S2K6-F1
#
_cell.length_a   1.000
_cell.length_b   1.000
_cell.length_c   1.000
_cell.angle_alpha   90.00
_cell.angle_beta   90.00
_cell.angle_gamma   90.00
#
_symmetry.space_group_name_H-M   'P 1'
#
loop_
_entity.id
_entity.type
_entity.pdbx_description
1 polymer ?
#
loop_
_entity_poly.entity_id
_entity_poly.type
_entity_poly.pdbx_seq_one_letter_code
_entity_poly.pdbx_strand_id
1 'polypeptide(L)'
;MDQQIAQVKIHPAIGIARVGNSDQTAFIGPESPDQPPLPPGSYKDSSGRIIKQAARFRLYGYNKAGEVVRELKMGQDDVTEIRWSVHLANKKAAWYQFHFPLDIPEAKDPTKLKPEMRRRRNAGVKGEERKKLVIDSGRQAIEVPQEKPFTLAGEIMGKPIKLGQAFAESGGRLVVTGGDGASASWDEKNNPISGVANNDTWYDNVSDGPITAEVTIGGVTKTASPAWVVVGPPHYAPGVKTIRTLYDLLFDVFVTEQTLELKDPPSYPEDVEPLLARFCELQWVNHGFATQFGWKGPYHFLDRAMRKRLNDTSETSRDLRRQIYHQMRDYDRDGMSPVPWPWLYGDAMTAKKPDSVRQHLALSPTQDRILARWADGDFVPGAARTGHPDVDKAPVAQQPGLLDRAALDNCAADAFHPGSEVTWPVRHKTMFSEPFRILHRAEGTQEPDYGDEFTVDEMLGKNGPLYAQGPGDLTRWMAAPWQCDTASCRFGYQVVSQLGPRYSPYLPTFWPAQMPNHVLKKADFDTVNTKPGGGDDTAREKAFENRAVWLRGLKKVSYNKQRRQMIDDWFKFGIVEPHEYTVGDDKFPKYMQVESEPGYGPVPDHANLINIHVPEAGVPQLAAAAGTWRGALSAEDVESALVQQAVEEAKELTGYDETAIAAGYLEKLDPFHENQ
;
A
#
# COMPACT_ATOMS: atom_id res chain seq x y z
N MET A 1 12.49 38.76 2.46
CA MET A 1 11.84 37.87 1.48
C MET A 1 10.62 38.56 0.94
N ASP A 2 10.38 38.47 -0.37
CA ASP A 2 9.16 38.96 -1.01
C ASP A 2 7.93 38.29 -0.39
N GLN A 3 6.98 39.08 0.10
CA GLN A 3 5.73 38.61 0.73
C GLN A 3 4.55 38.61 -0.25
N GLN A 4 4.76 39.05 -1.49
CA GLN A 4 3.69 39.08 -2.49
C GLN A 4 3.36 37.66 -2.95
N ILE A 5 2.10 37.28 -2.82
CA ILE A 5 1.61 35.97 -3.27
C ILE A 5 1.34 36.02 -4.78
N ALA A 6 2.19 35.34 -5.55
CA ALA A 6 2.06 35.18 -6.98
C ALA A 6 1.20 33.96 -7.32
N GLN A 7 1.50 32.80 -6.71
CA GLN A 7 0.84 31.51 -6.94
C GLN A 7 0.25 30.96 -5.64
N VAL A 8 -0.80 30.14 -5.75
CA VAL A 8 -1.36 29.36 -4.65
C VAL A 8 -1.28 27.88 -5.02
N LYS A 9 -0.92 27.01 -4.07
CA LYS A 9 -0.94 25.55 -4.27
C LYS A 9 -1.63 24.84 -3.11
N ILE A 10 -2.30 23.74 -3.43
CA ILE A 10 -2.89 22.83 -2.44
C ILE A 10 -1.83 21.80 -2.01
N HIS A 11 -1.74 21.56 -0.70
CA HIS A 11 -0.91 20.51 -0.07
C HIS A 11 -1.71 19.68 0.96
N PRO A 12 -1.50 18.35 1.05
CA PRO A 12 -0.60 17.58 0.20
C PRO A 12 -1.05 17.55 -1.27
N ALA A 13 -0.11 17.44 -2.21
CA ALA A 13 -0.42 17.35 -3.64
C ALA A 13 -1.19 16.07 -3.99
N ILE A 14 -0.95 14.99 -3.24
CA ILE A 14 -1.75 13.75 -3.22
C ILE A 14 -2.04 13.41 -1.77
N GLY A 15 -3.30 13.57 -1.33
CA GLY A 15 -3.74 13.19 0.00
C GLY A 15 -4.22 11.74 0.07
N ILE A 16 -3.96 11.07 1.19
CA ILE A 16 -4.36 9.68 1.42
C ILE A 16 -5.40 9.60 2.55
N ALA A 17 -6.63 9.26 2.18
CA ALA A 17 -7.68 8.87 3.09
C ALA A 17 -7.81 7.33 3.10
N ARG A 18 -8.41 6.77 4.14
CA ARG A 18 -8.63 5.30 4.24
C ARG A 18 -10.03 5.00 4.72
N VAL A 19 -10.63 3.96 4.14
CA VAL A 19 -11.95 3.47 4.54
C VAL A 19 -11.93 2.95 5.99
N GLY A 20 -13.08 3.00 6.64
CA GLY A 20 -13.25 2.58 8.04
C GLY A 20 -14.72 2.42 8.36
N ASN A 21 -15.11 1.32 9.02
CA ASN A 21 -16.53 1.05 9.28
C ASN A 21 -17.05 1.72 10.56
N SER A 22 -16.22 2.33 11.41
CA SER A 22 -16.71 3.06 12.60
C SER A 22 -17.50 4.32 12.24
N ASP A 23 -18.48 4.66 13.08
CA ASP A 23 -19.21 5.94 13.05
C ASP A 23 -18.52 7.05 13.87
N GLN A 24 -17.42 6.73 14.54
CA GLN A 24 -16.59 7.75 15.21
C GLN A 24 -16.01 8.74 14.20
N THR A 25 -15.70 9.94 14.70
CA THR A 25 -15.00 10.97 13.93
C THR A 25 -13.69 10.42 13.39
N ALA A 26 -13.45 10.63 12.09
CA ALA A 26 -12.20 10.24 11.45
C ALA A 26 -11.00 10.93 12.09
N PHE A 27 -9.89 10.22 12.24
CA PHE A 27 -8.62 10.84 12.61
C PHE A 27 -7.94 11.41 11.35
N ILE A 28 -7.14 12.46 11.51
CA ILE A 28 -6.35 13.02 10.41
C ILE A 28 -5.13 12.12 10.19
N GLY A 29 -4.88 11.74 8.94
CA GLY A 29 -3.66 11.01 8.56
C GLY A 29 -2.39 11.81 8.85
N PRO A 30 -1.20 11.20 8.73
CA PRO A 30 0.06 11.87 9.02
C PRO A 30 0.26 13.12 8.16
N GLU A 31 0.60 14.24 8.79
CA GLU A 31 0.92 15.51 8.13
C GLU A 31 2.42 15.84 8.17
N SER A 32 3.21 14.99 8.83
CA SER A 32 4.67 15.00 8.77
C SER A 32 5.22 13.56 8.71
N PRO A 33 6.30 13.30 7.95
CA PRO A 33 6.99 12.00 7.97
C PRO A 33 7.59 11.63 9.33
N ASP A 34 7.77 12.63 10.22
CA ASP A 34 8.25 12.48 11.61
C ASP A 34 7.12 12.40 12.63
N GLN A 35 5.86 12.54 12.20
CA GLN A 35 4.73 12.47 13.10
C GLN A 35 4.66 11.05 13.70
N PRO A 36 4.65 10.92 15.04
CA PRO A 36 4.52 9.61 15.64
C PRO A 36 3.14 9.01 15.31
N PRO A 37 3.03 7.68 15.20
CA PRO A 37 1.73 7.01 15.16
C PRO A 37 0.86 7.44 16.35
N LEU A 38 -0.46 7.39 16.16
CA LEU A 38 -1.42 7.64 17.23
C LEU A 38 -1.23 6.64 18.39
N PRO A 39 -1.60 7.01 19.63
CA PRO A 39 -1.54 6.12 20.77
C PRO A 39 -2.33 4.81 20.56
N PRO A 40 -1.97 3.72 21.25
CA PRO A 40 -2.75 2.47 21.22
C PRO A 40 -4.24 2.68 21.47
N GLY A 41 -5.08 1.95 20.74
CA GLY A 41 -6.54 2.07 20.79
C GLY A 41 -7.13 3.24 20.01
N SER A 42 -6.33 3.99 19.23
CA SER A 42 -6.82 5.13 18.44
C SER A 42 -7.43 4.75 17.09
N TYR A 43 -7.20 3.52 16.60
CA TYR A 43 -7.58 3.12 15.24
C TYR A 43 -8.85 2.27 15.18
N LYS A 44 -9.35 1.79 16.33
CA LYS A 44 -10.61 1.07 16.44
C LYS A 44 -11.48 1.67 17.53
N ASP A 45 -12.79 1.65 17.32
CA ASP A 45 -13.74 2.00 18.38
C ASP A 45 -13.93 0.85 19.38
N SER A 46 -14.69 1.11 20.45
CA SER A 46 -15.00 0.14 21.50
C SER A 46 -15.77 -1.09 21.03
N SER A 47 -16.33 -1.07 19.81
CA SER A 47 -17.00 -2.22 19.18
C SER A 47 -16.06 -2.99 18.24
N GLY A 48 -14.79 -2.61 18.17
CA GLY A 48 -13.79 -3.21 17.29
C GLY A 48 -13.89 -2.78 15.82
N ARG A 49 -14.70 -1.76 15.49
CA ARG A 49 -14.81 -1.22 14.12
C ARG A 49 -13.65 -0.28 13.86
N ILE A 50 -13.13 -0.27 12.64
CA ILE A 50 -11.99 0.56 12.23
C ILE A 50 -12.44 2.01 12.01
N ILE A 51 -11.75 2.95 12.65
CA ILE A 51 -11.98 4.40 12.50
C ILE A 51 -11.38 4.85 11.17
N LYS A 52 -12.11 5.69 10.43
CA LYS A 52 -11.66 6.22 9.14
C LYS A 52 -10.42 7.10 9.31
N GLN A 53 -9.50 7.04 8.33
CA GLN A 53 -8.44 8.04 8.18
C GLN A 53 -8.89 9.11 7.18
N ALA A 54 -8.78 10.37 7.57
CA ALA A 54 -9.05 11.51 6.71
C ALA A 54 -7.77 12.10 6.11
N ALA A 55 -7.85 12.62 4.88
CA ALA A 55 -6.84 13.50 4.31
C ALA A 55 -7.21 14.95 4.58
N ARG A 56 -6.28 15.74 5.14
CA ARG A 56 -6.47 17.19 5.33
C ARG A 56 -5.64 17.97 4.33
N PHE A 57 -6.30 18.90 3.63
CA PHE A 57 -5.72 19.76 2.60
C PHE A 57 -5.65 21.21 3.07
N ARG A 58 -4.57 21.87 2.69
CA ARG A 58 -4.21 23.24 3.07
C ARG A 58 -3.81 24.03 1.84
N LEU A 59 -3.94 25.35 1.90
CA LEU A 59 -3.51 26.26 0.84
C LEU A 59 -2.24 26.99 1.28
N TYR A 60 -1.26 27.07 0.38
CA TYR A 60 -0.04 27.87 0.59
C TYR A 60 0.14 28.88 -0.52
N GLY A 61 0.51 30.11 -0.13
CA GLY A 61 0.89 31.17 -1.03
C GLY A 61 2.39 31.14 -1.32
N TYR A 62 2.75 31.32 -2.59
CA TYR A 62 4.13 31.31 -3.08
C TYR A 62 4.44 32.65 -3.77
N ASN A 63 5.67 33.14 -3.61
CA ASN A 63 6.13 34.33 -4.31
C ASN A 63 6.55 34.02 -5.76
N LYS A 64 6.99 35.03 -6.52
CA LYS A 64 7.40 34.86 -7.93
C LYS A 64 8.63 33.95 -8.11
N ALA A 65 9.45 33.79 -7.07
CA ALA A 65 10.61 32.90 -7.08
C ALA A 65 10.24 31.43 -6.76
N GLY A 66 8.97 31.15 -6.44
CA GLY A 66 8.53 29.82 -6.05
C GLY A 66 8.81 29.48 -4.58
N GLU A 67 9.14 30.47 -3.75
CA GLU A 67 9.36 30.29 -2.32
C GLU A 67 8.01 30.35 -1.57
N VAL A 68 7.84 29.51 -0.56
CA VAL A 68 6.65 29.52 0.29
C VAL A 68 6.64 30.80 1.12
N VAL A 69 5.55 31.57 1.02
CA VAL A 69 5.34 32.78 1.84
C VAL A 69 4.66 32.41 3.15
N ARG A 70 3.50 31.74 3.08
CA ARG A 70 2.68 31.34 4.23
C ARG A 70 1.56 30.35 3.86
N GLU A 71 1.00 29.69 4.85
CA GLU A 71 -0.32 29.05 4.75
C GLU A 71 -1.41 30.12 4.63
N LEU A 72 -2.41 29.89 3.79
CA LEU A 72 -3.58 30.77 3.62
C LEU A 72 -4.74 30.23 4.46
N LYS A 73 -5.11 30.96 5.50
CA LYS A 73 -6.19 30.60 6.43
C LYS A 73 -7.33 31.60 6.34
N MET A 74 -8.55 31.11 6.43
CA MET A 74 -9.74 31.97 6.42
C MET A 74 -9.69 33.02 7.54
N GLY A 75 -9.98 34.28 7.21
CA GLY A 75 -10.02 35.39 8.16
C GLY A 75 -8.65 35.90 8.63
N GLN A 76 -7.55 35.43 8.02
CA GLN A 76 -6.19 35.88 8.31
C GLN A 76 -5.56 36.52 7.08
N ASP A 77 -4.72 37.53 7.30
CA ASP A 77 -3.88 38.13 6.25
C ASP A 77 -4.61 38.45 4.92
N ASP A 78 -5.76 39.13 5.03
CA ASP A 78 -6.64 39.53 3.94
C ASP A 78 -7.31 38.38 3.16
N VAL A 79 -7.26 37.15 3.67
CA VAL A 79 -8.03 36.01 3.13
C VAL A 79 -9.49 36.13 3.55
N THR A 80 -10.37 36.42 2.60
CA THR A 80 -11.80 36.66 2.87
C THR A 80 -12.71 35.53 2.40
N GLU A 81 -12.22 34.67 1.50
CA GLU A 81 -12.99 33.58 0.92
C GLU A 81 -12.09 32.41 0.55
N ILE A 82 -12.54 31.20 0.84
CA ILE A 82 -11.95 29.95 0.34
C ILE A 82 -13.10 29.09 -0.17
N ARG A 83 -12.98 28.63 -1.41
CA ARG A 83 -13.92 27.68 -2.02
C ARG A 83 -13.18 26.44 -2.45
N TRP A 84 -13.60 25.28 -1.97
CA TRP A 84 -13.06 23.97 -2.35
C TRP A 84 -13.99 23.25 -3.33
N SER A 85 -13.44 22.37 -4.17
CA SER A 85 -14.22 21.35 -4.89
C SER A 85 -13.61 19.96 -4.72
N VAL A 86 -14.46 18.96 -4.56
CA VAL A 86 -14.10 17.54 -4.43
C VAL A 86 -14.93 16.72 -5.42
N HIS A 87 -14.30 15.80 -6.14
CA HIS A 87 -14.99 14.89 -7.06
C HIS A 87 -14.38 13.49 -6.91
N LEU A 88 -15.09 12.55 -6.29
CA LEU A 88 -14.63 11.17 -6.14
C LEU A 88 -15.34 10.25 -7.12
N ALA A 89 -14.61 9.28 -7.68
CA ALA A 89 -15.23 8.17 -8.38
C ALA A 89 -14.50 6.85 -8.12
N ASN A 90 -15.22 5.75 -8.34
CA ASN A 90 -14.69 4.39 -8.43
C ASN A 90 -15.05 3.82 -9.80
N LYS A 91 -14.03 3.50 -10.59
CA LYS A 91 -14.16 2.94 -11.93
C LYS A 91 -13.74 1.47 -12.03
N LYS A 92 -13.46 0.79 -10.91
CA LYS A 92 -12.87 -0.56 -10.90
C LYS A 92 -13.70 -1.59 -11.67
N ALA A 93 -15.01 -1.58 -11.49
CA ALA A 93 -15.92 -2.51 -12.15
C ALA A 93 -16.07 -2.22 -13.66
N ALA A 94 -15.82 -0.97 -14.07
CA ALA A 94 -15.88 -0.54 -15.47
C ALA A 94 -14.55 -0.76 -16.23
N TRP A 95 -13.45 -1.03 -15.51
CA TRP A 95 -12.11 -1.08 -16.08
C TRP A 95 -11.70 -2.45 -16.60
N TYR A 96 -10.47 -2.57 -17.10
CA TYR A 96 -9.88 -3.81 -17.59
C TYR A 96 -9.45 -4.73 -16.45
N GLN A 97 -9.35 -6.02 -16.77
CA GLN A 97 -8.79 -7.01 -15.87
C GLN A 97 -7.32 -6.71 -15.55
N PHE A 98 -6.91 -7.02 -14.34
CA PHE A 98 -5.53 -6.88 -13.87
C PHE A 98 -4.91 -8.28 -13.73
N HIS A 99 -3.79 -8.50 -14.42
CA HIS A 99 -2.97 -9.72 -14.27
C HIS A 99 -1.52 -9.36 -13.98
N PHE A 100 -0.97 -8.40 -14.73
CA PHE A 100 0.37 -7.85 -14.55
C PHE A 100 0.38 -6.33 -14.78
N PRO A 101 1.38 -5.60 -14.26
CA PRO A 101 1.71 -4.27 -14.78
C PRO A 101 1.96 -4.33 -16.28
N LEU A 102 1.43 -3.37 -17.04
CA LEU A 102 1.55 -3.41 -18.50
C LEU A 102 2.81 -2.71 -19.02
N ASP A 103 3.60 -2.11 -18.14
CA ASP A 103 4.84 -1.38 -18.43
C ASP A 103 6.11 -2.20 -18.18
N ILE A 104 5.99 -3.47 -17.80
CA ILE A 104 7.13 -4.40 -17.68
C ILE A 104 7.31 -5.24 -18.95
N PRO A 105 8.53 -5.72 -19.27
CA PRO A 105 8.77 -6.57 -20.44
C PRO A 105 7.87 -7.81 -20.53
N GLU A 106 7.52 -8.42 -19.40
CA GLU A 106 6.66 -9.61 -19.33
C GLU A 106 5.28 -9.37 -19.92
N ALA A 107 4.74 -8.15 -19.84
CA ALA A 107 3.44 -7.84 -20.40
C ALA A 107 3.42 -7.77 -21.93
N LYS A 108 4.59 -7.67 -22.57
CA LYS A 108 4.75 -7.69 -24.04
C LYS A 108 4.92 -9.10 -24.60
N ASP A 109 5.21 -10.08 -23.74
CA ASP A 109 5.36 -11.47 -24.13
C ASP A 109 3.97 -12.11 -24.27
N PRO A 110 3.55 -12.54 -25.48
CA PRO A 110 2.23 -13.12 -25.70
C PRO A 110 2.05 -14.51 -25.07
N THR A 111 3.14 -15.18 -24.68
CA THR A 111 3.08 -16.44 -23.90
C THR A 111 2.75 -16.15 -22.44
N LYS A 112 3.15 -14.97 -21.98
CA LYS A 112 2.77 -14.38 -20.71
C LYS A 112 1.40 -13.73 -20.92
N LEU A 113 1.28 -12.47 -21.29
CA LEU A 113 0.00 -11.78 -21.33
C LEU A 113 -0.81 -11.97 -22.64
N LYS A 114 -1.63 -13.02 -22.69
CA LYS A 114 -2.61 -13.29 -23.77
C LYS A 114 -3.70 -12.20 -23.91
N PRO A 115 -4.25 -11.99 -25.12
CA PRO A 115 -5.30 -11.00 -25.39
C PRO A 115 -6.53 -11.03 -24.49
N GLU A 116 -7.04 -12.22 -24.18
CA GLU A 116 -8.24 -12.42 -23.38
C GLU A 116 -8.13 -11.90 -21.93
N MET A 117 -6.91 -11.80 -21.40
CA MET A 117 -6.61 -11.24 -20.06
C MET A 117 -6.57 -9.71 -20.04
N ARG A 118 -6.61 -9.07 -21.22
CA ARG A 118 -6.63 -7.62 -21.37
C ARG A 118 -8.05 -7.10 -21.62
N ARG A 119 -9.06 -7.92 -21.33
CA ARG A 119 -10.47 -7.59 -21.54
C ARG A 119 -11.03 -6.80 -20.37
N ARG A 120 -12.15 -6.14 -20.65
CA ARG A 120 -12.95 -5.46 -19.63
C ARG A 120 -13.44 -6.42 -18.55
N ARG A 121 -13.39 -5.99 -17.30
CA ARG A 121 -14.27 -6.52 -16.26
C ARG A 121 -15.72 -6.26 -16.65
N ASN A 122 -16.62 -7.14 -16.20
CA ASN A 122 -18.03 -7.11 -16.52
C ASN A 122 -18.26 -7.06 -18.04
N ALA A 123 -17.56 -7.92 -18.79
CA ALA A 123 -17.58 -7.90 -20.26
C ALA A 123 -18.99 -8.14 -20.85
N GLY A 124 -19.88 -8.77 -20.09
CA GLY A 124 -21.28 -8.97 -20.45
C GLY A 124 -22.13 -7.68 -20.44
N VAL A 125 -21.68 -6.62 -19.76
CA VAL A 125 -22.32 -5.29 -19.76
C VAL A 125 -21.78 -4.48 -20.93
N LYS A 126 -22.66 -4.11 -21.88
CA LYS A 126 -22.31 -3.54 -23.19
C LYS A 126 -22.88 -2.13 -23.39
N GLY A 127 -22.26 -1.36 -24.28
CA GLY A 127 -22.72 -0.04 -24.70
C GLY A 127 -22.89 0.93 -23.53
N GLU A 128 -23.93 1.76 -23.60
CA GLU A 128 -24.23 2.80 -22.61
C GLU A 128 -24.45 2.27 -21.19
N GLU A 129 -24.86 1.01 -21.03
CA GLU A 129 -25.05 0.38 -19.72
C GLU A 129 -23.75 0.28 -18.92
N ARG A 130 -22.58 0.30 -19.58
CA ARG A 130 -21.28 0.32 -18.89
C ARG A 130 -21.10 1.56 -18.00
N LYS A 131 -21.79 2.67 -18.29
CA LYS A 131 -21.76 3.86 -17.43
C LYS A 131 -22.28 3.56 -16.02
N LYS A 132 -23.17 2.57 -15.86
CA LYS A 132 -23.71 2.12 -14.57
C LYS A 132 -22.72 1.31 -13.74
N LEU A 133 -21.53 0.98 -14.27
CA LEU A 133 -20.43 0.32 -13.56
C LEU A 133 -19.50 1.30 -12.85
N VAL A 134 -19.68 2.61 -13.07
CA VAL A 134 -18.89 3.67 -12.44
C VAL A 134 -19.70 4.27 -11.29
N ILE A 135 -19.14 4.28 -10.09
CA ILE A 135 -19.69 5.03 -8.97
C ILE A 135 -19.06 6.41 -9.02
N ASP A 136 -19.86 7.45 -9.29
CA ASP A 136 -19.38 8.83 -9.42
C ASP A 136 -20.16 9.76 -8.48
N SER A 137 -19.46 10.52 -7.63
CA SER A 137 -20.10 11.50 -6.74
C SER A 137 -20.54 12.79 -7.43
N GLY A 138 -20.07 13.00 -8.67
CA GLY A 138 -20.00 14.31 -9.29
C GLY A 138 -19.07 15.26 -8.53
N ARG A 139 -18.86 16.44 -9.11
CA ARG A 139 -18.12 17.53 -8.47
C ARG A 139 -19.02 18.23 -7.47
N GLN A 140 -18.58 18.26 -6.22
CA GLN A 140 -19.23 18.99 -5.13
C GLN A 140 -18.35 20.17 -4.71
N ALA A 141 -18.94 21.34 -4.48
CA ALA A 141 -18.24 22.56 -4.06
C ALA A 141 -18.64 22.97 -2.64
N ILE A 142 -17.69 23.57 -1.92
CA ILE A 142 -17.80 23.94 -0.50
C ILE A 142 -17.29 25.37 -0.36
N GLU A 143 -18.09 26.24 0.23
CA GLU A 143 -17.64 27.56 0.68
C GLU A 143 -17.29 27.51 2.17
N VAL A 144 -16.17 28.09 2.56
CA VAL A 144 -15.68 28.07 3.95
C VAL A 144 -16.35 29.19 4.78
N PRO A 145 -16.69 28.96 6.06
CA PRO A 145 -16.60 27.68 6.76
C PRO A 145 -17.83 26.81 6.50
N GLN A 146 -17.59 25.50 6.32
CA GLN A 146 -18.65 24.49 6.29
C GLN A 146 -18.21 23.32 7.17
N GLU A 147 -18.47 23.46 8.48
CA GLU A 147 -18.02 22.50 9.47
C GLU A 147 -18.78 21.16 9.41
N LYS A 148 -20.01 21.18 8.88
CA LYS A 148 -20.82 19.96 8.73
C LYS A 148 -20.40 19.18 7.48
N PRO A 149 -20.03 17.89 7.60
CA PRO A 149 -19.72 17.07 6.44
C PRO A 149 -20.90 16.89 5.50
N PHE A 150 -20.65 17.03 4.21
CA PHE A 150 -21.57 16.58 3.16
C PHE A 150 -21.07 15.25 2.58
N THR A 151 -22.01 14.50 2.00
CA THR A 151 -21.74 13.15 1.50
C THR A 151 -21.33 13.19 0.04
N LEU A 152 -20.28 12.43 -0.29
CA LEU A 152 -19.86 12.14 -1.66
C LEU A 152 -20.40 10.74 -2.00
N ALA A 153 -21.43 10.68 -2.84
CA ALA A 153 -22.14 9.43 -3.15
C ALA A 153 -22.52 9.35 -4.63
N GLY A 154 -22.49 8.13 -5.16
CA GLY A 154 -22.95 7.79 -6.51
C GLY A 154 -23.78 6.51 -6.48
N GLU A 155 -23.96 5.88 -7.64
CA GLU A 155 -24.69 4.62 -7.75
C GLU A 155 -23.92 3.61 -8.61
N ILE A 156 -24.11 2.32 -8.34
CA ILE A 156 -23.67 1.24 -9.23
C ILE A 156 -24.84 0.30 -9.51
N MET A 157 -25.16 0.10 -10.79
CA MET A 157 -26.30 -0.73 -11.21
C MET A 157 -27.60 -0.40 -10.45
N GLY A 158 -27.86 0.89 -10.20
CA GLY A 158 -29.03 1.39 -9.46
C GLY A 158 -28.97 1.22 -7.94
N LYS A 159 -27.81 0.86 -7.37
CA LYS A 159 -27.60 0.76 -5.92
C LYS A 159 -26.82 1.98 -5.42
N PRO A 160 -27.30 2.71 -4.40
CA PRO A 160 -26.62 3.89 -3.87
C PRO A 160 -25.37 3.51 -3.07
N ILE A 161 -24.26 4.19 -3.34
CA ILE A 161 -22.96 3.95 -2.70
C ILE A 161 -22.38 5.27 -2.20
N LYS A 162 -22.00 5.28 -0.92
CA LYS A 162 -21.22 6.37 -0.31
C LYS A 162 -19.73 6.13 -0.56
N LEU A 163 -19.09 7.03 -1.30
CA LEU A 163 -17.64 7.03 -1.55
C LEU A 163 -16.86 7.75 -0.44
N GLY A 164 -17.50 8.71 0.24
CA GLY A 164 -16.83 9.49 1.27
C GLY A 164 -17.65 10.65 1.81
N GLN A 165 -16.96 11.54 2.51
CA GLN A 165 -17.48 12.83 2.96
C GLN A 165 -16.39 13.88 2.86
N ALA A 166 -16.79 15.16 2.83
CA ALA A 166 -15.87 16.25 3.01
C ALA A 166 -16.49 17.38 3.83
N PHE A 167 -15.65 18.16 4.50
CA PHE A 167 -16.01 19.39 5.22
C PHE A 167 -14.82 20.33 5.27
N ALA A 168 -15.06 21.59 5.58
CA ALA A 168 -13.99 22.55 5.82
C ALA A 168 -13.98 22.98 7.29
N GLU A 169 -12.81 22.91 7.91
CA GLU A 169 -12.57 23.43 9.26
C GLU A 169 -12.70 24.97 9.28
N SER A 170 -12.90 25.56 10.45
CA SER A 170 -13.05 27.02 10.61
C SER A 170 -11.86 27.83 10.09
N GLY A 171 -10.65 27.27 10.12
CA GLY A 171 -9.44 27.87 9.53
C GLY A 171 -9.34 27.77 8.01
N GLY A 172 -10.29 27.10 7.35
CA GLY A 172 -10.36 26.93 5.88
C GLY A 172 -9.63 25.72 5.32
N ARG A 173 -9.10 24.84 6.18
CA ARG A 173 -8.53 23.55 5.78
C ARG A 173 -9.66 22.59 5.37
N LEU A 174 -9.50 21.90 4.25
CA LEU A 174 -10.44 20.89 3.76
C LEU A 174 -10.10 19.53 4.36
N VAL A 175 -11.10 18.79 4.83
CA VAL A 175 -10.94 17.41 5.31
C VAL A 175 -11.80 16.50 4.44
N VAL A 176 -11.20 15.44 3.90
CA VAL A 176 -11.87 14.43 3.06
C VAL A 176 -11.71 13.05 3.69
N THR A 177 -12.81 12.31 3.83
CA THR A 177 -12.83 10.93 4.36
C THR A 177 -13.29 9.95 3.29
N GLY A 178 -12.86 8.69 3.41
CA GLY A 178 -13.39 7.59 2.61
C GLY A 178 -14.78 7.10 3.04
N GLY A 179 -15.27 6.08 2.35
CA GLY A 179 -16.47 5.32 2.67
C GLY A 179 -16.31 4.42 3.90
N ASP A 180 -17.27 3.53 4.10
CA ASP A 180 -17.30 2.60 5.24
C ASP A 180 -16.49 1.31 5.03
N GLY A 181 -15.88 1.13 3.85
CA GLY A 181 -15.10 -0.05 3.49
C GLY A 181 -15.93 -1.24 3.03
N ALA A 182 -17.25 -1.08 2.85
CA ALA A 182 -18.12 -2.13 2.34
C ALA A 182 -17.81 -2.49 0.88
N SER A 183 -17.96 -3.78 0.60
CA SER A 183 -17.89 -4.35 -0.73
C SER A 183 -19.08 -5.29 -0.92
N ALA A 184 -19.60 -5.35 -2.13
CA ALA A 184 -20.78 -6.15 -2.44
C ALA A 184 -20.78 -6.52 -3.93
N SER A 185 -21.73 -7.36 -4.31
CA SER A 185 -22.04 -7.66 -5.71
C SER A 185 -23.52 -7.40 -6.01
N TRP A 186 -23.81 -7.01 -7.26
CA TRP A 186 -25.20 -6.91 -7.73
C TRP A 186 -25.77 -8.25 -8.23
N ASP A 187 -24.97 -9.31 -8.34
CA ASP A 187 -25.38 -10.65 -8.76
C ASP A 187 -24.50 -11.78 -8.18
N GLU A 188 -24.24 -11.73 -6.86
CA GLU A 188 -23.34 -12.67 -6.15
C GLU A 188 -23.77 -14.14 -6.34
N LYS A 189 -25.08 -14.39 -6.46
CA LYS A 189 -25.62 -15.74 -6.64
C LYS A 189 -25.06 -16.44 -7.89
N ASN A 190 -24.91 -15.70 -8.99
CA ASN A 190 -24.38 -16.23 -10.24
C ASN A 190 -22.88 -15.93 -10.41
N ASN A 191 -22.35 -14.97 -9.66
CA ASN A 191 -20.96 -14.52 -9.73
C ASN A 191 -20.32 -14.46 -8.33
N PRO A 192 -20.08 -15.61 -7.69
CA PRO A 192 -19.38 -15.66 -6.42
C PRO A 192 -17.92 -15.19 -6.57
N ILE A 193 -17.26 -14.87 -5.46
CA ILE A 193 -15.82 -14.58 -5.45
C ILE A 193 -15.05 -15.80 -5.96
N SER A 194 -14.23 -15.58 -6.99
CA SER A 194 -13.44 -16.62 -7.65
C SER A 194 -11.96 -16.25 -7.80
N GLY A 195 -11.61 -14.97 -7.62
CA GLY A 195 -10.28 -14.44 -7.88
C GLY A 195 -9.83 -13.37 -6.89
N VAL A 196 -8.65 -12.80 -7.14
CA VAL A 196 -8.00 -11.82 -6.27
C VAL A 196 -8.37 -10.39 -6.67
N ALA A 197 -8.31 -10.05 -7.95
CA ALA A 197 -8.59 -8.74 -8.52
C ALA A 197 -9.80 -8.69 -9.46
N ASN A 198 -10.09 -9.76 -10.21
CA ASN A 198 -11.03 -9.72 -11.32
C ASN A 198 -12.31 -10.49 -11.00
N ASN A 199 -13.17 -9.90 -10.17
CA ASN A 199 -14.47 -10.49 -9.84
C ASN A 199 -15.59 -9.69 -10.52
N ASP A 200 -16.19 -10.27 -11.57
CA ASP A 200 -17.34 -9.65 -12.23
C ASP A 200 -18.51 -9.50 -11.24
N THR A 201 -19.28 -8.44 -11.41
CA THR A 201 -20.39 -7.99 -10.58
C THR A 201 -20.05 -7.43 -9.21
N TRP A 202 -18.79 -7.53 -8.80
CA TRP A 202 -18.32 -7.00 -7.52
C TRP A 202 -17.84 -5.56 -7.61
N TYR A 203 -18.03 -4.83 -6.52
CA TYR A 203 -17.59 -3.46 -6.33
C TYR A 203 -17.26 -3.19 -4.86
N ASP A 204 -16.60 -2.07 -4.62
CA ASP A 204 -16.25 -1.54 -3.32
C ASP A 204 -16.44 -0.02 -3.29
N ASN A 205 -16.16 0.62 -2.15
CA ASN A 205 -16.28 2.06 -1.98
C ASN A 205 -14.96 2.77 -1.66
N VAL A 206 -13.83 2.19 -2.06
CA VAL A 206 -12.61 2.98 -2.28
C VAL A 206 -12.81 3.89 -3.50
N SER A 207 -12.01 4.94 -3.63
CA SER A 207 -12.17 5.91 -4.73
C SER A 207 -10.94 6.79 -4.83
N ASP A 208 -10.89 7.61 -5.86
CA ASP A 208 -9.95 8.71 -5.96
C ASP A 208 -10.54 9.84 -6.79
N GLY A 209 -9.93 11.03 -6.70
CA GLY A 209 -10.26 12.10 -7.63
C GLY A 209 -9.69 13.47 -7.27
N PRO A 210 -10.01 14.47 -8.11
CA PRO A 210 -9.41 15.79 -8.01
C PRO A 210 -9.94 16.61 -6.83
N ILE A 211 -9.03 17.39 -6.25
CA ILE A 211 -9.28 18.46 -5.29
C ILE A 211 -8.85 19.78 -5.92
N THR A 212 -9.77 20.74 -6.01
CA THR A 212 -9.47 22.09 -6.52
C THR A 212 -9.90 23.16 -5.51
N ALA A 213 -9.32 24.35 -5.63
CA ALA A 213 -9.64 25.45 -4.73
C ALA A 213 -9.45 26.82 -5.39
N GLU A 214 -10.25 27.78 -4.92
CA GLU A 214 -10.09 29.20 -5.16
C GLU A 214 -10.00 29.92 -3.81
N VAL A 215 -9.17 30.96 -3.75
CA VAL A 215 -8.99 31.79 -2.55
C VAL A 215 -8.98 33.26 -2.92
N THR A 216 -9.71 34.07 -2.17
CA THR A 216 -9.74 35.53 -2.33
C THR A 216 -8.86 36.18 -1.28
N ILE A 217 -7.81 36.89 -1.74
CA ILE A 217 -6.80 37.55 -0.90
C ILE A 217 -6.77 39.04 -1.26
N GLY A 218 -7.08 39.93 -0.32
CA GLY A 218 -7.09 41.37 -0.58
C GLY A 218 -8.05 41.78 -1.71
N GLY A 219 -9.17 41.06 -1.84
CA GLY A 219 -10.17 41.27 -2.91
C GLY A 219 -9.82 40.64 -4.27
N VAL A 220 -8.70 39.94 -4.40
CA VAL A 220 -8.31 39.25 -5.63
C VAL A 220 -8.44 37.74 -5.47
N THR A 221 -9.28 37.12 -6.29
CA THR A 221 -9.43 35.65 -6.35
C THR A 221 -8.28 35.02 -7.13
N LYS A 222 -7.68 33.98 -6.56
CA LYS A 222 -6.63 33.16 -7.16
C LYS A 222 -7.07 31.70 -7.17
N THR A 223 -6.95 31.05 -8.32
CA THR A 223 -7.10 29.59 -8.44
C THR A 223 -5.82 28.90 -7.97
N ALA A 224 -5.96 27.89 -7.11
CA ALA A 224 -4.82 27.12 -6.63
C ALA A 224 -4.41 26.05 -7.65
N SER A 225 -3.10 25.76 -7.76
CA SER A 225 -2.64 24.53 -8.40
C SER A 225 -3.27 23.34 -7.67
N PRO A 226 -3.95 22.44 -8.39
CA PRO A 226 -4.87 21.48 -7.77
C PRO A 226 -4.13 20.30 -7.14
N ALA A 227 -4.83 19.53 -6.31
CA ALA A 227 -4.33 18.32 -5.68
C ALA A 227 -5.23 17.12 -6.03
N TRP A 228 -4.84 15.93 -5.57
CA TRP A 228 -5.61 14.71 -5.69
C TRP A 228 -5.87 14.08 -4.32
N VAL A 229 -6.95 13.32 -4.18
CA VAL A 229 -7.16 12.45 -3.03
C VAL A 229 -7.30 11.00 -3.50
N VAL A 230 -6.64 10.08 -2.80
CA VAL A 230 -6.82 8.64 -2.94
C VAL A 230 -7.42 8.11 -1.64
N VAL A 231 -8.50 7.34 -1.75
CA VAL A 231 -9.11 6.61 -0.64
C VAL A 231 -8.69 5.14 -0.76
N GLY A 232 -7.77 4.69 0.09
CA GLY A 232 -7.27 3.32 0.09
C GLY A 232 -7.91 2.40 1.15
N PRO A 233 -7.50 1.12 1.18
CA PRO A 233 -7.74 0.21 2.31
C PRO A 233 -7.22 0.77 3.64
N PRO A 234 -7.66 0.22 4.79
CA PRO A 234 -7.02 0.50 6.08
C PRO A 234 -5.52 0.15 6.06
N HIS A 235 -4.74 0.86 6.86
CA HIS A 235 -3.34 0.51 7.11
C HIS A 235 -3.28 -0.23 8.44
N TYR A 236 -2.96 -1.51 8.42
CA TYR A 236 -2.99 -2.36 9.61
C TYR A 236 -1.69 -2.31 10.44
N ALA A 237 -0.74 -1.44 10.08
CA ALA A 237 0.47 -1.16 10.87
C ALA A 237 0.97 0.28 10.61
N PRO A 238 0.18 1.32 10.96
CA PRO A 238 0.45 2.72 10.58
C PRO A 238 1.78 3.29 11.11
N GLY A 239 2.45 2.60 12.03
CA GLY A 239 3.78 2.94 12.51
C GLY A 239 4.94 2.23 11.80
N VAL A 240 4.69 1.49 10.72
CA VAL A 240 5.70 0.69 10.01
C VAL A 240 5.71 1.05 8.53
N LYS A 241 6.89 1.36 7.99
CA LYS A 241 7.08 1.68 6.57
C LYS A 241 7.69 0.50 5.81
N THR A 242 7.35 0.37 4.53
CA THR A 242 8.01 -0.57 3.61
C THR A 242 9.36 -0.03 3.16
N ILE A 243 10.25 -0.89 2.62
CA ILE A 243 11.58 -0.52 2.12
C ILE A 243 11.48 0.55 1.02
N ARG A 244 10.50 0.41 0.13
CA ARG A 244 10.17 1.38 -0.92
C ARG A 244 8.75 1.87 -0.73
N THR A 245 8.59 3.11 -0.30
CA THR A 245 7.30 3.78 -0.15
C THR A 245 6.85 4.38 -1.48
N LEU A 246 5.58 4.77 -1.58
CA LEU A 246 5.09 5.52 -2.73
C LEU A 246 5.83 6.85 -2.91
N TYR A 247 6.28 7.48 -1.82
CA TYR A 247 7.14 8.66 -1.90
C TYR A 247 8.46 8.35 -2.60
N ASP A 248 9.15 7.27 -2.20
CA ASP A 248 10.44 6.90 -2.78
C ASP A 248 10.32 6.58 -4.27
N LEU A 249 9.24 5.89 -4.68
CA LEU A 249 8.95 5.62 -6.07
C LEU A 249 8.77 6.92 -6.88
N LEU A 250 7.95 7.84 -6.41
CA LEU A 250 7.71 9.09 -7.13
C LEU A 250 8.95 10.00 -7.14
N PHE A 251 9.69 10.05 -6.03
CA PHE A 251 10.96 10.75 -5.95
C PHE A 251 11.94 10.23 -7.01
N ASP A 252 12.07 8.91 -7.13
CA ASP A 252 12.91 8.25 -8.14
C ASP A 252 12.48 8.58 -9.57
N VAL A 253 11.17 8.59 -9.86
CA VAL A 253 10.63 9.00 -11.16
C VAL A 253 11.06 10.43 -11.48
N PHE A 254 10.86 11.39 -10.58
CA PHE A 254 11.18 12.79 -10.88
C PHE A 254 12.67 13.07 -10.95
N VAL A 255 13.50 12.35 -10.19
CA VAL A 255 14.97 12.41 -10.28
C VAL A 255 15.46 11.84 -11.60
N THR A 256 14.96 10.67 -12.00
CA THR A 256 15.33 10.01 -13.27
C THR A 256 14.92 10.86 -14.47
N GLU A 257 13.75 11.48 -14.40
CA GLU A 257 13.21 12.39 -15.42
C GLU A 257 13.79 13.82 -15.34
N GLN A 258 14.75 14.07 -14.44
CA GLN A 258 15.45 15.36 -14.26
C GLN A 258 14.49 16.54 -13.99
N THR A 259 13.36 16.26 -13.34
CA THR A 259 12.39 17.28 -12.88
C THR A 259 12.47 17.54 -11.38
N LEU A 260 13.31 16.77 -10.68
CA LEU A 260 13.68 16.97 -9.29
C LEU A 260 15.18 16.69 -9.14
N GLU A 261 15.89 17.54 -8.42
CA GLU A 261 17.33 17.37 -8.19
C GLU A 261 17.57 16.37 -7.06
N LEU A 262 18.54 15.44 -7.26
CA LEU A 262 19.07 14.64 -6.17
C LEU A 262 20.18 15.41 -5.46
N LYS A 263 20.15 15.44 -4.13
CA LYS A 263 21.24 15.98 -3.32
C LYS A 263 22.53 15.18 -3.53
N ASP A 264 23.64 15.89 -3.73
CA ASP A 264 24.96 15.32 -3.98
C ASP A 264 26.02 16.10 -3.16
N PRO A 265 26.85 15.44 -2.31
CA PRO A 265 26.78 14.03 -1.90
C PRO A 265 25.54 13.66 -1.09
N PRO A 266 25.13 12.38 -1.06
CA PRO A 266 24.05 11.93 -0.19
C PRO A 266 24.44 12.11 1.29
N SER A 267 23.44 12.27 2.15
CA SER A 267 23.58 12.42 3.59
C SER A 267 23.23 11.12 4.29
N TYR A 268 24.09 10.62 5.19
CA TYR A 268 23.76 9.42 5.97
C TYR A 268 22.44 9.56 6.75
N PRO A 269 22.25 10.58 7.62
CA PRO A 269 21.05 10.67 8.44
C PRO A 269 19.76 10.98 7.65
N GLU A 270 19.85 11.53 6.43
CA GLU A 270 18.68 11.92 5.64
C GLU A 270 18.33 10.92 4.53
N ASP A 271 19.34 10.31 3.91
CA ASP A 271 19.17 9.54 2.67
C ASP A 271 19.48 8.04 2.85
N VAL A 272 20.39 7.66 3.76
CA VAL A 272 20.82 6.26 3.96
C VAL A 272 20.14 5.62 5.17
N GLU A 273 20.21 6.27 6.33
CA GLU A 273 19.69 5.74 7.58
C GLU A 273 18.19 5.43 7.51
N PRO A 274 17.31 6.28 6.93
CA PRO A 274 15.90 5.94 6.81
C PRO A 274 15.63 4.67 5.99
N LEU A 275 16.41 4.42 4.94
CA LEU A 275 16.29 3.20 4.12
C LEU A 275 16.68 1.96 4.93
N LEU A 276 17.80 2.00 5.64
CA LEU A 276 18.26 0.88 6.49
C LEU A 276 17.33 0.68 7.71
N ALA A 277 16.80 1.76 8.28
CA ALA A 277 15.85 1.71 9.40
C ALA A 277 14.61 0.90 9.04
N ARG A 278 14.07 1.03 7.82
CA ARG A 278 12.89 0.28 7.37
C ARG A 278 13.09 -1.24 7.37
N PHE A 279 14.31 -1.74 7.14
CA PHE A 279 14.60 -3.17 7.32
C PHE A 279 14.38 -3.62 8.77
N CYS A 280 14.77 -2.78 9.73
CA CYS A 280 14.56 -3.05 11.15
C CYS A 280 13.09 -2.85 11.54
N GLU A 281 12.39 -1.86 11.00
CA GLU A 281 10.97 -1.61 11.30
C GLU A 281 10.06 -2.76 10.86
N LEU A 282 10.39 -3.42 9.75
CA LEU A 282 9.65 -4.59 9.26
C LEU A 282 9.68 -5.80 10.22
N GLN A 283 10.52 -5.80 11.26
CA GLN A 283 10.53 -6.84 12.32
C GLN A 283 9.17 -7.04 13.00
N TRP A 284 8.35 -5.99 13.00
CA TRP A 284 7.08 -5.98 13.71
C TRP A 284 5.93 -6.59 12.92
N VAL A 285 6.13 -6.83 11.62
CA VAL A 285 5.09 -7.26 10.68
C VAL A 285 5.50 -8.45 9.83
N ASN A 286 6.76 -8.88 9.88
CA ASN A 286 7.23 -10.10 9.21
C ASN A 286 8.31 -10.82 10.05
N HIS A 287 8.12 -12.12 10.27
CA HIS A 287 9.01 -12.93 11.10
C HIS A 287 10.43 -13.03 10.53
N GLY A 288 10.59 -13.16 9.20
CA GLY A 288 11.91 -13.25 8.57
C GLY A 288 12.73 -11.97 8.74
N PHE A 289 12.09 -10.80 8.64
CA PHE A 289 12.74 -9.52 8.97
C PHE A 289 13.06 -9.42 10.47
N ALA A 290 12.19 -9.95 11.34
CA ALA A 290 12.43 -9.97 12.78
C ALA A 290 13.69 -10.76 13.14
N THR A 291 13.88 -11.94 12.54
CA THR A 291 15.06 -12.79 12.79
C THR A 291 16.37 -12.10 12.36
N GLN A 292 16.38 -11.39 11.23
CA GLN A 292 17.62 -10.85 10.67
C GLN A 292 17.94 -9.42 11.13
N PHE A 293 16.94 -8.55 11.20
CA PHE A 293 17.09 -7.11 11.41
C PHE A 293 16.43 -6.62 12.71
N GLY A 294 15.74 -7.51 13.42
CA GLY A 294 15.06 -7.17 14.67
C GLY A 294 16.03 -6.80 15.79
N TRP A 295 15.47 -6.46 16.95
CA TRP A 295 16.23 -6.10 18.15
C TRP A 295 17.36 -7.09 18.44
N LYS A 296 18.61 -6.60 18.47
CA LYS A 296 19.83 -7.40 18.68
C LYS A 296 20.08 -8.50 17.63
N GLY A 297 19.35 -8.49 16.50
CA GLY A 297 19.59 -9.36 15.36
C GLY A 297 20.92 -9.05 14.64
N PRO A 298 21.38 -9.94 13.74
CA PRO A 298 22.67 -9.81 13.07
C PRO A 298 22.88 -8.46 12.34
N TYR A 299 21.82 -7.90 11.74
CA TYR A 299 21.84 -6.61 11.05
C TYR A 299 20.87 -5.62 11.69
N HIS A 300 20.88 -5.52 13.03
CA HIS A 300 20.14 -4.46 13.73
C HIS A 300 20.77 -3.09 13.46
N PHE A 301 20.39 -2.45 12.34
CA PHE A 301 20.97 -1.19 11.88
C PHE A 301 20.68 0.00 12.79
N LEU A 302 19.67 -0.10 13.66
CA LEU A 302 19.31 0.95 14.62
C LEU A 302 20.14 0.91 15.91
N ASP A 303 20.95 -0.12 16.12
CA ASP A 303 21.89 -0.19 17.25
C ASP A 303 22.89 0.97 17.22
N ARG A 304 23.19 1.54 18.40
CA ARG A 304 24.05 2.71 18.53
C ARG A 304 25.47 2.47 18.00
N ALA A 305 26.05 1.30 18.25
CA ALA A 305 27.38 0.96 17.77
C ALA A 305 27.38 0.69 16.27
N MET A 306 26.34 0.03 15.75
CA MET A 306 26.16 -0.16 14.30
C MET A 306 26.04 1.17 13.57
N ARG A 307 25.12 2.06 13.99
CA ARG A 307 24.95 3.41 13.41
C ARG A 307 26.24 4.21 13.34
N LYS A 308 27.03 4.18 14.42
CA LYS A 308 28.33 4.86 14.46
C LYS A 308 29.25 4.39 13.34
N ARG A 309 29.27 3.08 13.03
CA ARG A 309 30.09 2.51 11.95
C ARG A 309 29.50 2.82 10.57
N LEU A 310 28.18 2.75 10.42
CA LEU A 310 27.51 3.05 9.14
C LEU A 310 27.62 4.53 8.74
N ASN A 311 27.74 5.43 9.74
CA ASN A 311 27.92 6.88 9.57
C ASN A 311 29.40 7.31 9.47
N ASP A 312 30.36 6.39 9.60
CA ASP A 312 31.79 6.69 9.47
C ASP A 312 32.18 6.61 7.99
N THR A 313 32.74 7.67 7.41
CA THR A 313 33.16 7.72 6.00
C THR A 313 34.50 7.03 5.75
N SER A 314 35.28 6.76 6.79
CA SER A 314 36.64 6.25 6.66
C SER A 314 36.73 4.82 6.11
N GLU A 315 37.93 4.45 5.69
CA GLU A 315 38.31 3.10 5.26
C GLU A 315 38.00 2.03 6.31
N THR A 316 38.03 2.38 7.60
CA THR A 316 37.80 1.45 8.72
C THR A 316 36.41 0.80 8.66
N SER A 317 35.42 1.57 8.20
CA SER A 317 34.03 1.10 8.10
C SER A 317 33.62 0.75 6.66
N ARG A 318 34.49 0.98 5.66
CA ARG A 318 34.15 0.80 4.24
C ARG A 318 33.69 -0.61 3.90
N ASP A 319 34.39 -1.62 4.38
CA ASP A 319 34.04 -3.01 4.04
C ASP A 319 32.70 -3.44 4.65
N LEU A 320 32.34 -2.92 5.82
CA LEU A 320 31.00 -3.13 6.39
C LEU A 320 29.92 -2.54 5.48
N ARG A 321 30.10 -1.28 5.04
CA ARG A 321 29.13 -0.61 4.17
C ARG A 321 29.01 -1.33 2.83
N ARG A 322 30.13 -1.76 2.24
CA ARG A 322 30.17 -2.56 1.00
C ARG A 322 29.50 -3.92 1.16
N GLN A 323 29.73 -4.63 2.27
CA GLN A 323 29.05 -5.90 2.53
C GLN A 323 27.54 -5.70 2.57
N ILE A 324 27.04 -4.68 3.26
CA ILE A 324 25.61 -4.36 3.31
C ILE A 324 25.08 -4.02 1.91
N TYR A 325 25.77 -3.16 1.15
CA TYR A 325 25.37 -2.80 -0.20
C TYR A 325 25.33 -4.02 -1.14
N HIS A 326 26.31 -4.92 -1.06
CA HIS A 326 26.35 -6.13 -1.87
C HIS A 326 25.20 -7.11 -1.59
N GLN A 327 24.57 -7.05 -0.41
CA GLN A 327 23.38 -7.84 -0.13
C GLN A 327 22.16 -7.36 -0.93
N MET A 328 22.16 -6.10 -1.38
CA MET A 328 21.08 -5.56 -2.20
C MET A 328 21.08 -6.24 -3.57
N ARG A 329 19.88 -6.48 -4.09
CA ARG A 329 19.62 -7.21 -5.32
C ARG A 329 20.16 -6.46 -6.53
N ASP A 330 20.89 -7.20 -7.35
CA ASP A 330 21.29 -6.80 -8.69
C ASP A 330 20.81 -7.89 -9.65
N TYR A 331 20.01 -7.54 -10.66
CA TYR A 331 19.41 -8.54 -11.55
C TYR A 331 20.44 -9.26 -12.42
N ASP A 332 21.53 -8.59 -12.82
CA ASP A 332 22.56 -9.18 -13.67
C ASP A 332 23.41 -10.19 -12.89
N ARG A 333 23.66 -9.90 -11.61
CA ARG A 333 24.39 -10.78 -10.69
C ARG A 333 23.54 -11.93 -10.15
N ASP A 334 22.35 -11.61 -9.66
CA ASP A 334 21.55 -12.53 -8.84
C ASP A 334 20.49 -13.30 -9.64
N GLY A 335 20.19 -12.84 -10.86
CA GLY A 335 19.13 -13.37 -11.69
C GLY A 335 17.80 -13.42 -10.93
N MET A 336 17.23 -14.62 -10.82
CA MET A 336 15.89 -14.84 -10.24
C MET A 336 15.94 -15.31 -8.77
N SER A 337 17.10 -15.29 -8.13
CA SER A 337 17.28 -15.78 -6.76
C SER A 337 16.38 -15.03 -5.77
N PRO A 338 15.67 -15.69 -4.85
CA PRO A 338 14.88 -15.01 -3.81
C PRO A 338 15.75 -14.45 -2.67
N VAL A 339 17.03 -14.80 -2.60
CA VAL A 339 17.91 -14.58 -1.44
C VAL A 339 18.37 -13.12 -1.24
N PRO A 340 18.73 -12.35 -2.28
CA PRO A 340 19.18 -10.96 -2.10
C PRO A 340 18.11 -10.05 -1.49
N TRP A 341 18.55 -8.97 -0.87
CA TRP A 341 17.68 -7.97 -0.27
C TRP A 341 17.16 -6.95 -1.29
N PRO A 342 15.97 -6.38 -1.06
CA PRO A 342 15.01 -6.73 -0.02
C PRO A 342 14.27 -8.05 -0.33
N TRP A 343 13.81 -8.74 0.72
CA TRP A 343 13.02 -9.98 0.61
C TRP A 343 11.55 -9.75 0.28
N LEU A 344 11.30 -8.82 -0.64
CA LEU A 344 9.97 -8.47 -1.12
C LEU A 344 9.76 -9.05 -2.53
N TYR A 345 8.54 -9.47 -2.83
CA TYR A 345 8.14 -9.82 -4.19
C TYR A 345 8.16 -8.56 -5.09
N GLY A 346 8.38 -8.77 -6.38
CA GLY A 346 8.38 -7.76 -7.44
C GLY A 346 7.21 -7.95 -8.40
N ASP A 347 7.16 -7.09 -9.41
CA ASP A 347 6.05 -6.97 -10.35
C ASP A 347 5.74 -8.24 -11.15
N ALA A 348 6.76 -9.02 -11.48
CA ALA A 348 6.63 -10.23 -12.30
C ALA A 348 6.43 -11.49 -11.44
N MET A 349 5.78 -11.36 -10.27
CA MET A 349 5.64 -12.45 -9.32
C MET A 349 4.77 -13.60 -9.86
N THR A 350 5.32 -14.81 -9.84
CA THR A 350 4.58 -16.05 -10.12
C THR A 350 4.74 -17.04 -8.97
N ALA A 351 3.76 -17.94 -8.80
CA ALA A 351 3.82 -18.99 -7.78
C ALA A 351 4.69 -20.20 -8.16
N LYS A 352 5.04 -20.31 -9.45
CA LYS A 352 5.86 -21.40 -9.97
C LYS A 352 7.35 -21.13 -9.70
N LYS A 353 8.21 -21.95 -10.29
CA LYS A 353 9.64 -21.64 -10.36
C LYS A 353 9.80 -20.27 -11.02
N PRO A 354 10.63 -19.37 -10.45
CA PRO A 354 10.86 -18.07 -11.07
C PRO A 354 11.31 -18.16 -12.52
N ASP A 355 10.65 -17.38 -13.37
CA ASP A 355 10.88 -17.25 -14.81
C ASP A 355 11.14 -15.79 -15.23
N SER A 356 11.25 -14.89 -14.25
CA SER A 356 11.63 -13.49 -14.42
C SER A 356 12.51 -13.01 -13.26
N VAL A 357 13.51 -12.19 -13.59
CA VAL A 357 14.32 -11.48 -12.59
C VAL A 357 13.47 -10.51 -11.76
N ARG A 358 12.36 -9.98 -12.31
CA ARG A 358 11.42 -9.06 -11.67
C ARG A 358 10.43 -9.73 -10.72
N GLN A 359 10.55 -11.03 -10.47
CA GLN A 359 9.74 -11.72 -9.45
C GLN A 359 10.03 -11.21 -8.03
N HIS A 360 11.22 -10.64 -7.81
CA HIS A 360 11.62 -10.10 -6.52
C HIS A 360 12.07 -8.64 -6.68
N LEU A 361 11.77 -7.82 -5.68
CA LEU A 361 12.03 -6.39 -5.70
C LEU A 361 13.53 -6.07 -5.73
N ALA A 362 13.91 -5.11 -6.57
CA ALA A 362 15.18 -4.39 -6.48
C ALA A 362 14.94 -2.94 -5.97
N LEU A 363 15.98 -2.34 -5.38
CA LEU A 363 15.94 -0.92 -5.02
C LEU A 363 15.77 -0.05 -6.28
N SER A 364 15.26 1.18 -6.10
CA SER A 364 15.18 2.13 -7.20
C SER A 364 16.59 2.55 -7.67
N PRO A 365 16.76 2.99 -8.93
CA PRO A 365 18.03 3.56 -9.40
C PRO A 365 18.58 4.67 -8.49
N THR A 366 17.69 5.52 -7.95
CA THR A 366 18.06 6.58 -7.00
C THR A 366 18.55 6.02 -5.67
N GLN A 367 17.84 5.05 -5.08
CA GLN A 367 18.26 4.41 -3.82
C GLN A 367 19.57 3.64 -3.99
N ASP A 368 19.73 2.94 -5.12
CA ASP A 368 20.96 2.23 -5.46
C ASP A 368 22.15 3.19 -5.58
N ARG A 369 21.99 4.31 -6.31
CA ARG A 369 23.03 5.35 -6.40
C ARG A 369 23.42 5.94 -5.05
N ILE A 370 22.45 6.17 -4.16
CA ILE A 370 22.70 6.65 -2.80
C ILE A 370 23.53 5.62 -2.01
N LEU A 371 23.13 4.35 -2.05
CA LEU A 371 23.83 3.29 -1.32
C LEU A 371 25.22 2.98 -1.90
N ALA A 372 25.42 3.06 -3.21
CA ALA A 372 26.72 2.87 -3.84
C ALA A 372 27.73 3.90 -3.33
N ARG A 373 27.35 5.18 -3.31
CA ARG A 373 28.21 6.26 -2.80
C ARG A 373 28.45 6.16 -1.30
N TRP A 374 27.41 5.82 -0.55
CA TRP A 374 27.55 5.50 0.87
C TRP A 374 28.54 4.36 1.11
N ALA A 375 28.45 3.27 0.34
CA ALA A 375 29.36 2.14 0.41
C ALA A 375 30.82 2.55 0.16
N ASP A 376 31.05 3.45 -0.79
CA ASP A 376 32.38 3.97 -1.09
C ASP A 376 32.89 5.03 -0.11
N GLY A 377 32.06 5.51 0.81
CA GLY A 377 32.43 6.54 1.80
C GLY A 377 32.25 7.98 1.31
N ASP A 378 31.61 8.16 0.16
CA ASP A 378 31.34 9.45 -0.46
C ASP A 378 29.94 9.95 -0.08
N PHE A 379 29.79 10.30 1.20
CA PHE A 379 28.56 10.79 1.78
C PHE A 379 28.84 11.81 2.89
N VAL A 380 27.85 12.63 3.24
CA VAL A 380 27.92 13.55 4.38
C VAL A 380 27.54 12.80 5.66
N PRO A 381 28.46 12.60 6.60
CA PRO A 381 28.12 12.05 7.91
C PRO A 381 27.46 13.13 8.78
N GLY A 382 26.66 12.74 9.75
CA GLY A 382 25.97 13.72 10.59
C GLY A 382 25.33 13.14 11.84
N ALA A 383 24.86 14.02 12.72
CA ALA A 383 23.98 13.61 13.80
C ALA A 383 22.65 13.07 13.24
N ALA A 384 21.92 12.31 14.05
CA ALA A 384 20.57 11.89 13.70
C ALA A 384 19.72 13.12 13.32
N ARG A 385 18.91 12.97 12.28
CA ARG A 385 17.97 13.98 11.81
C ARG A 385 17.15 14.56 12.97
N THR A 386 17.05 15.88 13.01
CA THR A 386 16.04 16.57 13.84
C THR A 386 14.78 16.69 13.00
N GLY A 387 13.81 15.81 13.25
CA GLY A 387 12.54 15.79 12.53
C GLY A 387 11.59 16.92 12.91
N HIS A 388 10.48 17.02 12.18
CA HIS A 388 9.39 17.96 12.43
C HIS A 388 8.09 17.22 12.75
N PRO A 389 7.91 16.65 13.95
CA PRO A 389 6.74 15.81 14.26
C PRO A 389 5.41 16.57 14.20
N ASP A 390 5.46 17.90 14.36
CA ASP A 390 4.32 18.80 14.24
C ASP A 390 4.59 19.78 13.09
N VAL A 391 3.87 19.60 11.97
CA VAL A 391 4.07 20.39 10.76
C VAL A 391 3.78 21.88 11.00
N ASP A 392 2.83 22.21 11.88
CA ASP A 392 2.48 23.61 12.17
C ASP A 392 3.61 24.36 12.89
N LYS A 393 4.57 23.64 13.48
CA LYS A 393 5.79 24.19 14.12
C LYS A 393 7.04 24.13 13.25
N ALA A 394 6.97 23.48 12.08
CA ALA A 394 8.08 23.42 11.15
C ALA A 394 8.30 24.80 10.49
N PRO A 395 9.51 25.12 10.01
CA PRO A 395 9.74 26.31 9.20
C PRO A 395 8.76 26.35 8.02
N VAL A 396 8.11 27.48 7.79
CA VAL A 396 7.04 27.64 6.77
C VAL A 396 7.48 27.13 5.39
N ALA A 397 8.73 27.39 5.01
CA ALA A 397 9.31 26.92 3.76
C ALA A 397 9.32 25.39 3.58
N GLN A 398 9.31 24.63 4.67
CA GLN A 398 9.37 23.16 4.66
C GLN A 398 8.00 22.49 4.78
N GLN A 399 6.98 23.20 5.30
CA GLN A 399 5.67 22.63 5.59
C GLN A 399 5.02 21.92 4.38
N PRO A 400 5.02 22.50 3.16
CA PRO A 400 4.45 21.84 1.98
C PRO A 400 5.12 20.49 1.66
N GLY A 401 6.45 20.44 1.69
CA GLY A 401 7.21 19.21 1.41
C GLY A 401 7.01 18.14 2.49
N LEU A 402 6.85 18.55 3.75
CA LEU A 402 6.51 17.63 4.84
C LEU A 402 5.12 17.02 4.63
N LEU A 403 4.12 17.82 4.26
CA LEU A 403 2.76 17.34 3.96
C LEU A 403 2.75 16.36 2.79
N ASP A 404 3.40 16.74 1.67
CA ASP A 404 3.47 15.91 0.46
C ASP A 404 4.15 14.55 0.75
N ARG A 405 5.24 14.55 1.51
CA ARG A 405 5.94 13.31 1.90
C ARG A 405 5.13 12.47 2.89
N ALA A 406 4.56 13.08 3.92
CA ALA A 406 3.83 12.38 4.97
C ALA A 406 2.66 11.55 4.45
N ALA A 407 1.94 12.10 3.47
CA ALA A 407 0.82 11.42 2.82
C ALA A 407 1.27 10.14 2.10
N LEU A 408 2.46 10.11 1.50
CA LEU A 408 2.94 9.02 0.65
C LEU A 408 3.91 8.04 1.33
N ASP A 409 4.56 8.46 2.43
CA ASP A 409 5.55 7.66 3.17
C ASP A 409 4.96 6.39 3.82
N ASN A 410 3.64 6.32 3.97
CA ASN A 410 2.90 5.19 4.56
C ASN A 410 2.11 4.37 3.52
N CYS A 411 2.42 4.55 2.23
CA CYS A 411 1.80 3.82 1.13
C CYS A 411 2.81 2.82 0.54
N ALA A 412 2.30 1.69 0.08
CA ALA A 412 3.12 0.68 -0.58
C ALA A 412 3.55 1.18 -1.98
N ALA A 413 4.80 0.91 -2.35
CA ALA A 413 5.23 0.85 -3.74
C ALA A 413 5.91 -0.50 -3.98
N ASP A 414 5.63 -1.08 -5.14
CA ASP A 414 6.16 -2.37 -5.60
C ASP A 414 5.97 -3.56 -4.60
N ALA A 415 5.82 -4.80 -5.05
CA ALA A 415 5.29 -5.19 -6.35
C ALA A 415 4.01 -4.41 -6.67
N PHE A 416 3.83 -4.03 -7.92
CA PHE A 416 2.52 -3.61 -8.39
C PHE A 416 1.76 -4.83 -8.87
N HIS A 417 1.24 -5.62 -7.93
CA HIS A 417 0.56 -6.88 -8.23
C HIS A 417 -0.85 -7.02 -7.58
N PRO A 418 -1.75 -6.02 -7.71
CA PRO A 418 -1.59 -4.68 -8.26
C PRO A 418 -1.00 -3.69 -7.25
N GLY A 419 -0.97 -3.99 -5.96
CA GLY A 419 -0.52 -3.06 -4.91
C GLY A 419 -1.56 -2.92 -3.81
N SER A 420 -1.55 -1.81 -3.07
CA SER A 420 -2.51 -1.55 -1.98
C SER A 420 -3.36 -0.31 -2.25
N GLU A 421 -2.79 0.89 -2.21
CA GLU A 421 -3.53 2.15 -2.41
C GLU A 421 -3.68 2.52 -3.90
N VAL A 422 -2.60 2.37 -4.66
CA VAL A 422 -2.48 2.65 -6.10
C VAL A 422 -1.58 1.59 -6.75
N THR A 423 -1.40 1.66 -8.06
CA THR A 423 -0.55 0.72 -8.82
C THR A 423 0.32 1.43 -9.84
N TRP A 424 1.03 0.65 -10.66
CA TRP A 424 2.09 1.02 -11.58
C TRP A 424 1.87 2.24 -12.46
N PRO A 425 0.66 2.66 -12.92
CA PRO A 425 0.51 3.89 -13.69
C PRO A 425 1.18 5.09 -13.02
N VAL A 426 1.13 5.17 -11.69
CA VAL A 426 1.71 6.28 -10.92
C VAL A 426 3.22 6.43 -11.11
N ARG A 427 3.93 5.43 -11.64
CA ARG A 427 5.36 5.55 -11.96
C ARG A 427 5.66 6.16 -13.34
N HIS A 428 4.64 6.63 -14.04
CA HIS A 428 4.79 7.35 -15.31
C HIS A 428 4.71 8.86 -15.11
N LYS A 429 5.76 9.58 -15.54
CA LYS A 429 5.84 11.05 -15.46
C LYS A 429 4.68 11.76 -16.16
N THR A 430 4.11 11.15 -17.18
CA THR A 430 2.99 11.66 -17.98
C THR A 430 1.71 11.88 -17.16
N MET A 431 1.59 11.24 -15.99
CA MET A 431 0.50 11.46 -15.06
C MET A 431 0.64 12.76 -14.24
N PHE A 432 1.75 13.49 -14.34
CA PHE A 432 2.07 14.60 -13.44
C PHE A 432 2.34 15.92 -14.17
N SER A 433 1.75 17.00 -13.67
CA SER A 433 1.98 18.37 -14.15
C SER A 433 3.23 19.02 -13.53
N GLU A 434 3.51 18.67 -12.28
CA GLU A 434 4.69 19.06 -11.49
C GLU A 434 5.12 17.82 -10.66
N PRO A 435 6.34 17.74 -10.11
CA PRO A 435 6.66 16.70 -9.13
C PRO A 435 5.55 16.54 -8.08
N PHE A 436 5.08 15.30 -7.90
CA PHE A 436 4.01 14.88 -6.99
C PHE A 436 2.61 15.42 -7.28
N ARG A 437 2.41 16.26 -8.32
CA ARG A 437 1.10 16.85 -8.64
C ARG A 437 0.49 16.21 -9.87
N ILE A 438 -0.62 15.49 -9.67
CA ILE A 438 -1.35 14.83 -10.75
C ILE A 438 -1.77 15.86 -11.81
N LEU A 439 -1.59 15.50 -13.08
CA LEU A 439 -2.11 16.25 -14.21
C LEU A 439 -3.61 15.97 -14.33
N HIS A 440 -4.45 16.97 -14.12
CA HIS A 440 -5.91 16.81 -14.20
C HIS A 440 -6.37 16.83 -15.65
N ARG A 441 -7.32 15.95 -15.98
CA ARG A 441 -8.10 16.07 -17.22
C ARG A 441 -8.92 17.35 -17.20
N ALA A 442 -8.87 18.09 -18.30
CA ALA A 442 -9.65 19.31 -18.44
C ALA A 442 -11.16 19.02 -18.35
N GLU A 443 -11.89 19.92 -17.68
CA GLU A 443 -13.34 19.82 -17.51
C GLU A 443 -14.04 19.73 -18.88
N GLY A 444 -15.04 18.86 -18.98
CA GLY A 444 -15.75 18.58 -20.24
C GLY A 444 -14.99 17.69 -21.24
N THR A 445 -13.74 17.32 -20.98
CA THR A 445 -13.01 16.37 -21.83
C THR A 445 -13.41 14.94 -21.47
N GLN A 446 -14.03 14.24 -22.43
CA GLN A 446 -14.41 12.85 -22.26
C GLN A 446 -13.19 11.93 -22.31
N GLU A 447 -13.18 10.89 -21.47
CA GLU A 447 -12.22 9.81 -21.59
C GLU A 447 -12.43 9.03 -22.89
N PRO A 448 -11.38 8.72 -23.66
CA PRO A 448 -11.49 7.80 -24.79
C PRO A 448 -12.05 6.43 -24.35
N ASP A 449 -12.90 5.85 -25.18
CA ASP A 449 -13.24 4.43 -25.08
C ASP A 449 -12.08 3.63 -25.71
N TYR A 450 -11.41 2.82 -24.89
CA TYR A 450 -10.28 1.99 -25.33
C TYR A 450 -10.69 0.59 -25.85
N GLY A 451 -11.97 0.36 -26.15
CA GLY A 451 -12.47 -0.90 -26.72
C GLY A 451 -12.66 -2.04 -25.72
N ASP A 452 -13.10 -3.20 -26.20
CA ASP A 452 -13.40 -4.37 -25.34
C ASP A 452 -12.14 -5.12 -24.87
N GLU A 453 -11.02 -4.91 -25.54
CA GLU A 453 -9.69 -5.43 -25.23
C GLU A 453 -8.68 -4.30 -25.36
N PHE A 454 -7.70 -4.25 -24.46
CA PHE A 454 -6.77 -3.14 -24.36
C PHE A 454 -5.35 -3.53 -24.75
N THR A 455 -4.77 -2.96 -25.81
CA THR A 455 -3.37 -3.29 -26.18
C THR A 455 -2.34 -2.49 -25.38
N VAL A 456 -1.15 -3.07 -25.17
CA VAL A 456 -0.05 -2.40 -24.46
C VAL A 456 0.40 -1.11 -25.18
N ASP A 457 0.41 -1.12 -26.52
CA ASP A 457 0.81 0.04 -27.31
C ASP A 457 -0.21 1.19 -27.25
N GLU A 458 -1.51 0.88 -27.27
CA GLU A 458 -2.56 1.89 -27.05
C GLU A 458 -2.48 2.48 -25.65
N MET A 459 -2.17 1.63 -24.67
CA MET A 459 -2.06 2.01 -23.26
C MET A 459 -0.91 2.99 -23.00
N LEU A 460 0.29 2.67 -23.52
CA LEU A 460 1.49 3.49 -23.39
C LEU A 460 1.52 4.67 -24.38
N GLY A 461 0.59 4.68 -25.35
CA GLY A 461 0.44 5.74 -26.34
C GLY A 461 0.03 7.08 -25.73
N LYS A 462 0.24 8.18 -26.47
CA LYS A 462 -0.05 9.55 -26.03
C LYS A 462 -1.53 9.82 -25.72
N ASN A 463 -2.43 9.06 -26.34
CA ASN A 463 -3.87 9.14 -26.11
C ASN A 463 -4.34 8.08 -25.08
N GLY A 464 -3.40 7.32 -24.53
CA GLY A 464 -3.65 6.29 -23.54
C GLY A 464 -4.01 6.87 -22.16
N PRO A 465 -4.39 6.00 -21.21
CA PRO A 465 -4.86 6.36 -19.88
C PRO A 465 -3.79 6.90 -18.94
N LEU A 466 -2.52 6.92 -19.37
CA LEU A 466 -1.37 7.39 -18.58
C LEU A 466 -1.14 8.90 -18.65
N TYR A 467 -2.06 9.64 -19.27
CA TYR A 467 -2.04 11.10 -19.36
C TYR A 467 -3.33 11.65 -18.77
N ALA A 468 -3.24 12.82 -18.13
CA ALA A 468 -4.40 13.62 -17.69
C ALA A 468 -5.53 12.82 -17.03
N GLN A 469 -5.51 12.77 -15.70
CA GLN A 469 -6.36 11.91 -14.90
C GLN A 469 -7.70 12.58 -14.59
N GLY A 470 -8.78 11.81 -14.69
CA GLY A 470 -10.11 12.14 -14.17
C GLY A 470 -10.43 11.37 -12.89
N PRO A 471 -11.56 11.67 -12.23
CA PRO A 471 -11.98 10.98 -11.02
C PRO A 471 -12.00 9.45 -11.21
N GLY A 472 -11.45 8.71 -10.24
CA GLY A 472 -11.39 7.24 -10.24
C GLY A 472 -10.26 6.64 -11.08
N ASP A 473 -9.41 7.44 -11.73
CA ASP A 473 -8.42 6.91 -12.67
C ASP A 473 -7.16 6.33 -12.00
N LEU A 474 -6.87 6.69 -10.75
CA LEU A 474 -5.73 6.13 -10.01
C LEU A 474 -6.06 4.76 -9.40
N THR A 475 -7.31 4.52 -8.96
CA THR A 475 -7.70 3.30 -8.24
C THR A 475 -8.41 2.26 -9.09
N ARG A 476 -8.85 2.60 -10.31
CA ARG A 476 -9.56 1.66 -11.21
C ARG A 476 -8.82 0.36 -11.53
N TRP A 477 -7.50 0.40 -11.45
CA TRP A 477 -6.61 -0.71 -11.75
C TRP A 477 -6.56 -1.76 -10.64
N MET A 478 -6.96 -1.38 -9.43
CA MET A 478 -6.83 -2.24 -8.24
C MET A 478 -7.87 -3.38 -8.27
N ALA A 479 -7.73 -4.30 -7.32
CA ALA A 479 -8.66 -5.39 -7.14
C ALA A 479 -10.10 -4.91 -6.88
N ALA A 480 -11.07 -5.59 -7.49
CA ALA A 480 -12.50 -5.42 -7.25
C ALA A 480 -13.04 -6.73 -6.64
N PRO A 481 -13.33 -6.79 -5.32
CA PRO A 481 -13.09 -5.76 -4.30
C PRO A 481 -11.70 -5.83 -3.65
N TRP A 482 -11.27 -4.75 -2.99
CA TRP A 482 -9.93 -4.65 -2.36
C TRP A 482 -9.63 -5.69 -1.27
N GLN A 483 -10.65 -6.21 -0.57
CA GLN A 483 -10.50 -7.23 0.48
C GLN A 483 -9.93 -8.54 -0.06
N CYS A 484 -10.24 -8.90 -1.31
CA CYS A 484 -9.70 -10.10 -1.95
C CYS A 484 -8.17 -10.00 -2.10
N ASP A 485 -7.67 -8.79 -2.35
CA ASP A 485 -6.23 -8.50 -2.40
C ASP A 485 -5.61 -8.59 -1.01
N THR A 486 -6.27 -8.02 0.01
CA THR A 486 -5.80 -8.09 1.39
C THR A 486 -5.66 -9.53 1.88
N ALA A 487 -6.64 -10.40 1.58
CA ALA A 487 -6.58 -11.82 1.91
C ALA A 487 -5.50 -12.59 1.13
N SER A 488 -4.99 -12.04 0.04
CA SER A 488 -4.02 -12.67 -0.87
C SER A 488 -2.64 -12.01 -0.83
N CYS A 489 -2.45 -10.93 -0.08
CA CYS A 489 -1.17 -10.28 0.15
C CYS A 489 -0.38 -11.04 1.23
N ARG A 490 0.25 -12.15 0.82
CA ARG A 490 0.93 -13.06 1.75
C ARG A 490 2.43 -13.17 1.47
N PHE A 491 2.99 -14.31 1.85
CA PHE A 491 4.41 -14.58 1.96
C PHE A 491 4.68 -16.07 1.73
N GLY A 492 5.92 -16.42 1.41
CA GLY A 492 6.36 -17.81 1.37
C GLY A 492 5.64 -18.67 0.31
N TYR A 493 5.21 -18.11 -0.82
CA TYR A 493 4.49 -18.86 -1.86
C TYR A 493 5.31 -19.98 -2.52
N GLN A 494 6.61 -20.06 -2.24
CA GLN A 494 7.54 -20.95 -2.94
C GLN A 494 7.60 -22.39 -2.38
N VAL A 495 6.64 -22.77 -1.52
CA VAL A 495 6.61 -24.09 -0.86
C VAL A 495 6.61 -25.25 -1.86
N VAL A 496 5.90 -25.10 -2.98
CA VAL A 496 5.81 -26.10 -4.06
C VAL A 496 6.75 -25.81 -5.24
N SER A 497 7.61 -24.80 -5.17
CA SER A 497 8.50 -24.38 -6.28
C SER A 497 9.77 -25.24 -6.42
N GLN A 498 9.77 -26.47 -5.90
CA GLN A 498 10.91 -27.41 -5.93
C GLN A 498 12.21 -26.85 -5.30
N LEU A 499 12.10 -25.93 -4.33
CA LEU A 499 13.25 -25.40 -3.59
C LEU A 499 13.89 -26.41 -2.62
N GLY A 500 13.30 -27.60 -2.46
CA GLY A 500 13.73 -28.61 -1.51
C GLY A 500 13.66 -28.12 -0.06
N PRO A 501 14.54 -28.58 0.85
CA PRO A 501 14.50 -28.18 2.26
C PRO A 501 14.94 -26.71 2.50
N ARG A 502 15.33 -25.97 1.45
CA ARG A 502 15.79 -24.57 1.54
C ARG A 502 14.65 -23.56 1.36
N TYR A 503 13.46 -23.94 1.82
CA TYR A 503 12.25 -23.12 1.82
C TYR A 503 12.16 -22.28 3.11
N SER A 504 11.69 -21.03 2.99
CA SER A 504 11.30 -20.22 4.14
C SER A 504 9.78 -20.05 4.15
N PRO A 505 9.09 -20.38 5.27
CA PRO A 505 7.66 -20.12 5.39
C PRO A 505 7.34 -18.65 5.62
N TYR A 506 8.34 -17.77 5.72
CA TYR A 506 8.13 -16.35 6.06
C TYR A 506 8.48 -15.39 4.93
N LEU A 507 9.30 -15.84 3.98
CA LEU A 507 9.92 -15.01 2.94
C LEU A 507 9.98 -15.76 1.59
N PRO A 508 9.94 -15.04 0.47
CA PRO A 508 9.72 -13.59 0.34
C PRO A 508 8.28 -13.18 0.70
N THR A 509 7.99 -11.87 0.74
CA THR A 509 6.66 -11.33 1.10
C THR A 509 6.21 -10.19 0.19
N PHE A 510 4.90 -9.92 0.11
CA PHE A 510 4.34 -8.75 -0.59
C PHE A 510 4.48 -7.45 0.24
N TRP A 511 3.42 -6.97 0.91
CA TRP A 511 3.39 -5.66 1.59
C TRP A 511 3.13 -5.80 3.09
N PRO A 512 4.08 -6.36 3.88
CA PRO A 512 3.87 -6.57 5.32
C PRO A 512 3.61 -5.28 6.10
N ALA A 513 4.07 -4.12 5.62
CA ALA A 513 3.76 -2.83 6.25
C ALA A 513 2.27 -2.46 6.13
N GLN A 514 1.62 -2.72 5.00
CA GLN A 514 0.20 -2.41 4.81
C GLN A 514 -0.70 -3.52 5.37
N MET A 515 -0.36 -4.77 5.08
CA MET A 515 -1.05 -5.99 5.51
C MET A 515 -0.04 -6.89 6.28
N PRO A 516 0.03 -6.81 7.62
CA PRO A 516 0.97 -7.59 8.41
C PRO A 516 0.94 -9.08 8.09
N ASN A 517 2.10 -9.72 8.13
CA ASN A 517 2.18 -11.17 7.95
C ASN A 517 2.23 -11.87 9.30
N HIS A 518 3.14 -11.42 10.17
CA HIS A 518 3.40 -12.00 11.47
C HIS A 518 3.56 -10.89 12.51
N VAL A 519 2.88 -10.99 13.63
CA VAL A 519 2.72 -9.89 14.60
C VAL A 519 3.02 -10.34 16.02
N LEU A 520 3.49 -9.41 16.86
CA LEU A 520 3.56 -9.60 18.31
C LEU A 520 2.16 -9.38 18.89
N LYS A 521 1.56 -10.41 19.51
CA LYS A 521 0.22 -10.30 20.09
C LYS A 521 0.23 -9.48 21.38
N LYS A 522 -0.91 -8.88 21.71
CA LYS A 522 -1.10 -8.19 23.00
C LYS A 522 -0.75 -9.05 24.22
N ALA A 523 -1.17 -10.31 24.25
CA ALA A 523 -0.87 -11.23 25.35
C ALA A 523 0.63 -11.54 25.49
N ASP A 524 1.36 -11.63 24.37
CA ASP A 524 2.80 -11.82 24.39
C ASP A 524 3.51 -10.56 24.89
N PHE A 525 3.09 -9.38 24.41
CA PHE A 525 3.58 -8.10 24.94
C PHE A 525 3.34 -7.97 26.45
N ASP A 526 2.16 -8.35 26.96
CA ASP A 526 1.87 -8.29 28.40
C ASP A 526 2.78 -9.20 29.21
N THR A 527 3.14 -10.36 28.66
CA THR A 527 4.15 -11.24 29.25
C THR A 527 5.51 -10.54 29.27
N VAL A 528 5.97 -10.01 28.13
CA VAL A 528 7.24 -9.28 27.99
C VAL A 528 7.32 -8.09 28.94
N ASN A 529 6.20 -7.39 29.13
CA ASN A 529 6.08 -6.18 29.94
C ASN A 529 5.71 -6.45 31.41
N THR A 530 5.76 -7.70 31.87
CA THR A 530 5.62 -8.06 33.28
C THR A 530 6.99 -8.31 33.88
N LYS A 531 7.32 -7.71 35.03
CA LYS A 531 8.61 -7.93 35.69
C LYS A 531 8.73 -9.41 36.13
N PRO A 532 9.85 -10.10 35.87
CA PRO A 532 10.02 -11.50 36.28
C PRO A 532 10.05 -11.61 37.80
N GLY A 533 9.45 -12.67 38.34
CA GLY A 533 9.42 -12.95 39.78
C GLY A 533 10.74 -13.45 40.38
N GLY A 534 11.81 -13.54 39.56
CA GLY A 534 13.12 -14.07 39.94
C GLY A 534 14.16 -13.83 38.84
N GLY A 535 15.22 -14.64 38.81
CA GLY A 535 16.29 -14.53 37.80
C GLY A 535 15.98 -15.17 36.44
N ASP A 536 14.93 -16.00 36.34
CA ASP A 536 14.51 -16.64 35.09
C ASP A 536 13.64 -15.70 34.26
N ASP A 537 14.09 -15.41 33.04
CA ASP A 537 13.42 -14.52 32.10
C ASP A 537 12.92 -15.24 30.84
N THR A 538 13.03 -16.57 30.80
CA THR A 538 12.76 -17.40 29.63
C THR A 538 11.35 -17.19 29.06
N ALA A 539 10.36 -16.93 29.91
CA ALA A 539 8.98 -16.66 29.47
C ALA A 539 8.87 -15.36 28.67
N ARG A 540 9.58 -14.30 29.08
CA ARG A 540 9.60 -13.00 28.41
C ARG A 540 10.36 -13.08 27.10
N GLU A 541 11.49 -13.77 27.09
CA GLU A 541 12.27 -14.02 25.87
C GLU A 541 11.44 -14.80 24.85
N LYS A 542 10.77 -15.88 25.25
CA LYS A 542 9.88 -16.65 24.35
C LYS A 542 8.70 -15.83 23.84
N ALA A 543 8.05 -15.04 24.71
CA ALA A 543 6.95 -14.17 24.29
C ALA A 543 7.42 -13.08 23.32
N PHE A 544 8.62 -12.51 23.56
CA PHE A 544 9.20 -11.52 22.66
C PHE A 544 9.58 -12.08 21.30
N GLU A 545 9.92 -13.37 21.18
CA GLU A 545 10.23 -14.02 19.91
C GLU A 545 8.99 -14.61 19.21
N ASN A 546 7.89 -14.80 19.94
CA ASN A 546 6.67 -15.35 19.36
C ASN A 546 6.04 -14.36 18.35
N ARG A 547 5.76 -14.83 17.13
CA ARG A 547 5.04 -14.05 16.12
C ARG A 547 3.88 -14.87 15.59
N ALA A 548 2.66 -14.39 15.81
CA ALA A 548 1.46 -15.02 15.29
C ALA A 548 1.18 -14.56 13.85
N VAL A 549 0.70 -15.45 12.98
CA VAL A 549 0.23 -15.10 11.64
C VAL A 549 -0.94 -14.11 11.79
N TRP A 550 -0.89 -12.97 11.11
CA TRP A 550 -1.95 -11.97 11.19
C TRP A 550 -3.28 -12.47 10.59
N LEU A 551 -3.18 -13.20 9.48
CA LEU A 551 -4.33 -13.81 8.78
C LEU A 551 -4.91 -15.06 9.46
N ARG A 552 -4.46 -15.43 10.67
CA ARG A 552 -4.90 -16.63 11.40
C ARG A 552 -6.42 -16.71 11.66
N GLY A 553 -7.12 -15.58 11.61
CA GLY A 553 -8.59 -15.52 11.73
C GLY A 553 -9.36 -15.99 10.48
N LEU A 554 -8.70 -16.12 9.33
CA LEU A 554 -9.31 -16.68 8.12
C LEU A 554 -9.46 -18.20 8.27
N LYS A 555 -10.68 -18.69 8.06
CA LYS A 555 -11.07 -20.08 8.27
C LYS A 555 -11.07 -20.84 6.95
N LYS A 556 -10.96 -22.17 7.08
CA LYS A 556 -10.90 -23.14 5.98
C LYS A 556 -9.62 -23.00 5.17
N VAL A 557 -9.25 -24.07 4.48
CA VAL A 557 -8.01 -24.10 3.70
C VAL A 557 -8.12 -23.30 2.39
N SER A 558 -9.29 -23.29 1.75
CA SER A 558 -9.50 -22.67 0.42
C SER A 558 -9.37 -21.15 0.40
N TYR A 559 -8.50 -20.61 -0.47
CA TYR A 559 -8.35 -19.18 -0.66
C TYR A 559 -9.63 -18.44 -1.08
N ASN A 560 -10.47 -19.01 -1.94
CA ASN A 560 -11.73 -18.36 -2.35
C ASN A 560 -12.67 -18.14 -1.15
N LYS A 561 -12.77 -19.15 -0.28
CA LYS A 561 -13.57 -19.08 0.95
C LYS A 561 -12.98 -18.06 1.92
N GLN A 562 -11.66 -18.00 2.03
CA GLN A 562 -10.97 -17.00 2.84
C GLN A 562 -11.13 -15.56 2.30
N ARG A 563 -11.07 -15.37 0.97
CA ARG A 563 -11.33 -14.07 0.31
C ARG A 563 -12.75 -13.59 0.59
N ARG A 564 -13.75 -14.48 0.44
CA ARG A 564 -15.14 -14.15 0.77
C ARG A 564 -15.30 -13.80 2.26
N GLN A 565 -14.61 -14.52 3.16
CA GLN A 565 -14.62 -14.17 4.58
C GLN A 565 -13.99 -12.79 4.83
N MET A 566 -12.87 -12.46 4.19
CA MET A 566 -12.21 -11.15 4.36
C MET A 566 -13.13 -9.98 3.97
N ILE A 567 -14.02 -10.16 2.99
CA ILE A 567 -15.04 -9.15 2.66
C ILE A 567 -15.93 -8.83 3.86
N ASP A 568 -16.31 -9.84 4.64
CA ASP A 568 -17.16 -9.65 5.83
C ASP A 568 -16.35 -9.25 7.08
N ASP A 569 -15.13 -9.76 7.21
CA ASP A 569 -14.38 -9.78 8.47
C ASP A 569 -13.17 -8.83 8.51
N TRP A 570 -12.89 -8.06 7.45
CA TRP A 570 -11.67 -7.21 7.37
C TRP A 570 -11.43 -6.36 8.63
N PHE A 571 -12.47 -5.77 9.20
CA PHE A 571 -12.36 -4.91 10.38
C PHE A 571 -12.04 -5.68 11.67
N LYS A 572 -12.20 -7.02 11.69
CA LYS A 572 -11.89 -7.86 12.85
C LYS A 572 -10.40 -8.08 13.02
N PHE A 573 -9.59 -7.97 11.97
CA PHE A 573 -8.14 -8.16 12.07
C PHE A 573 -7.48 -7.06 12.89
N GLY A 574 -6.47 -7.41 13.70
CA GLY A 574 -5.81 -6.45 14.57
C GLY A 574 -5.02 -5.39 13.80
N ILE A 575 -4.87 -4.21 14.39
CA ILE A 575 -3.98 -3.14 13.93
C ILE A 575 -2.73 -3.16 14.81
N VAL A 576 -1.56 -3.08 14.20
CA VAL A 576 -0.27 -3.06 14.89
C VAL A 576 0.01 -1.65 15.38
N GLU A 577 0.13 -1.49 16.70
CA GLU A 577 0.18 -0.23 17.42
C GLU A 577 1.44 -0.13 18.32
N PRO A 578 1.98 1.08 18.56
CA PRO A 578 3.19 1.26 19.38
C PRO A 578 2.89 1.20 20.88
N HIS A 579 3.49 0.25 21.60
CA HIS A 579 3.43 0.15 23.06
C HIS A 579 4.78 0.43 23.71
N GLU A 580 4.76 1.19 24.80
CA GLU A 580 5.94 1.43 25.63
C GLU A 580 6.21 0.24 26.56
N TYR A 581 7.46 -0.22 26.56
CA TYR A 581 7.98 -1.20 27.48
C TYR A 581 8.38 -0.51 28.80
N THR A 582 7.69 -0.83 29.89
CA THR A 582 7.73 -0.07 31.15
C THR A 582 8.54 -0.73 32.27
N VAL A 583 8.98 -1.97 32.09
CA VAL A 583 9.79 -2.66 33.12
C VAL A 583 11.19 -2.04 33.24
N GLY A 584 11.74 -1.45 32.17
CA GLY A 584 12.93 -0.59 32.21
C GLY A 584 14.24 -1.31 32.57
N ASP A 585 14.38 -2.59 32.22
CA ASP A 585 15.58 -3.40 32.48
C ASP A 585 16.56 -3.46 31.28
N ASP A 586 16.30 -2.66 30.23
CA ASP A 586 17.05 -2.60 28.96
C ASP A 586 17.19 -3.95 28.20
N LYS A 587 16.39 -4.97 28.54
CA LYS A 587 16.43 -6.25 27.83
C LYS A 587 15.77 -6.19 26.45
N PHE A 588 14.65 -5.47 26.36
CA PHE A 588 13.81 -5.34 25.18
C PHE A 588 13.76 -3.89 24.67
N PRO A 589 13.32 -3.64 23.42
CA PRO A 589 13.16 -2.30 22.90
C PRO A 589 12.23 -1.45 23.78
N LYS A 590 12.54 -0.15 23.92
CA LYS A 590 11.68 0.80 24.64
C LYS A 590 10.26 0.85 24.05
N TYR A 591 10.13 0.75 22.74
CA TYR A 591 8.85 0.71 22.05
C TYR A 591 8.75 -0.57 21.22
N MET A 592 7.64 -1.29 21.37
CA MET A 592 7.31 -2.48 20.61
C MET A 592 6.02 -2.24 19.85
N GLN A 593 5.92 -2.76 18.63
CA GLN A 593 4.69 -2.68 17.86
C GLN A 593 3.87 -3.96 18.09
N VAL A 594 2.64 -3.80 18.56
CA VAL A 594 1.81 -4.86 19.11
C VAL A 594 0.46 -4.89 18.40
N GLU A 595 -0.01 -6.07 18.02
CA GLU A 595 -1.35 -6.25 17.46
C GLU A 595 -2.43 -5.94 18.51
N SER A 596 -3.33 -5.01 18.20
CA SER A 596 -4.58 -4.79 18.92
C SER A 596 -5.41 -6.09 18.95
N GLU A 597 -6.15 -6.36 20.01
CA GLU A 597 -6.95 -7.59 20.09
C GLU A 597 -7.87 -7.78 18.86
N PRO A 598 -7.76 -8.91 18.15
CA PRO A 598 -8.60 -9.18 16.99
C PRO A 598 -10.04 -9.53 17.41
N GLY A 599 -11.00 -9.19 16.56
CA GLY A 599 -12.43 -9.42 16.75
C GLY A 599 -12.90 -10.85 16.42
N TYR A 600 -12.00 -11.83 16.46
CA TYR A 600 -12.31 -13.25 16.26
C TYR A 600 -11.83 -14.09 17.45
N GLY A 601 -12.42 -15.26 17.64
CA GLY A 601 -12.10 -16.15 18.77
C GLY A 601 -10.67 -16.71 18.71
N PRO A 602 -10.21 -17.38 19.79
CA PRO A 602 -8.86 -17.95 19.84
C PRO A 602 -8.59 -18.90 18.67
N VAL A 603 -7.42 -18.74 18.06
CA VAL A 603 -6.93 -19.55 16.94
C VAL A 603 -5.42 -19.81 17.14
N PRO A 604 -4.87 -20.92 16.63
CA PRO A 604 -3.43 -21.17 16.69
C PRO A 604 -2.62 -20.05 16.03
N ASP A 605 -1.48 -19.70 16.61
CA ASP A 605 -0.61 -18.64 16.10
C ASP A 605 -0.06 -18.95 14.71
N HIS A 606 0.13 -20.22 14.39
CA HIS A 606 0.64 -20.68 13.10
C HIS A 606 -0.44 -20.90 12.04
N ALA A 607 -1.72 -20.64 12.34
CA ALA A 607 -2.77 -20.88 11.38
C ALA A 607 -2.59 -20.02 10.11
N ASN A 608 -2.70 -20.64 8.93
CA ASN A 608 -2.41 -20.03 7.63
C ASN A 608 -0.94 -19.61 7.39
N LEU A 609 0.03 -20.21 8.07
CA LEU A 609 1.46 -19.96 7.87
C LEU A 609 1.97 -20.44 6.50
N ILE A 610 1.56 -21.64 6.06
CA ILE A 610 2.02 -22.25 4.81
C ILE A 610 1.05 -21.89 3.70
N ASN A 611 1.53 -21.17 2.69
CA ASN A 611 0.71 -20.67 1.58
C ASN A 611 1.00 -21.44 0.30
N ILE A 612 0.03 -22.24 -0.14
CA ILE A 612 0.14 -23.10 -1.32
C ILE A 612 -0.66 -22.50 -2.46
N HIS A 613 -0.01 -22.24 -3.57
CA HIS A 613 -0.72 -21.96 -4.81
C HIS A 613 -0.96 -23.26 -5.56
N VAL A 614 -2.20 -23.51 -5.98
CA VAL A 614 -2.59 -24.70 -6.74
C VAL A 614 -3.06 -24.27 -8.12
N PRO A 615 -2.18 -24.27 -9.15
CA PRO A 615 -2.51 -23.84 -10.51
C PRO A 615 -3.72 -24.56 -11.12
N GLU A 616 -3.75 -25.89 -10.97
CA GLU A 616 -4.73 -26.78 -11.57
C GLU A 616 -6.14 -26.51 -11.02
N ALA A 617 -6.22 -26.04 -9.77
CA ALA A 617 -7.47 -25.68 -9.11
C ALA A 617 -8.15 -24.46 -9.77
N GLY A 618 -7.37 -23.63 -10.48
CA GLY A 618 -7.89 -22.47 -11.22
C GLY A 618 -8.59 -22.81 -12.53
N VAL A 619 -8.24 -23.92 -13.18
CA VAL A 619 -8.78 -24.29 -14.50
C VAL A 619 -10.30 -24.50 -14.46
N PRO A 620 -10.86 -25.28 -13.51
CA PRO A 620 -12.30 -25.41 -13.39
C PRO A 620 -13.00 -24.09 -13.06
N GLN A 621 -12.40 -23.27 -12.19
CA GLN A 621 -12.99 -22.01 -11.72
C GLN A 621 -13.11 -20.98 -12.84
N LEU A 622 -12.06 -20.83 -13.64
CA LEU A 622 -12.07 -19.90 -14.77
C LEU A 622 -12.98 -20.38 -15.89
N ALA A 623 -13.00 -21.69 -16.17
CA ALA A 623 -13.96 -22.26 -17.12
C ALA A 623 -15.42 -22.09 -16.64
N ALA A 624 -15.66 -22.19 -15.33
CA ALA A 624 -16.99 -21.93 -14.75
C ALA A 624 -17.37 -20.45 -14.88
N ALA A 625 -16.45 -19.53 -14.55
CA ALA A 625 -16.65 -18.09 -14.72
C ALA A 625 -16.91 -17.69 -16.19
N ALA A 626 -16.31 -18.41 -17.15
CA ALA A 626 -16.55 -18.24 -18.57
C ALA A 626 -17.81 -18.95 -19.12
N GLY A 627 -18.54 -19.71 -18.29
CA GLY A 627 -19.68 -20.52 -18.72
C GLY A 627 -19.32 -21.72 -19.62
N THR A 628 -18.04 -22.06 -19.71
CA THR A 628 -17.50 -23.12 -20.58
C THR A 628 -17.21 -24.43 -19.86
N TRP A 629 -17.33 -24.47 -18.52
CA TRP A 629 -17.18 -25.72 -17.75
C TRP A 629 -18.21 -26.79 -18.17
N ARG A 630 -17.73 -28.02 -18.40
CA ARG A 630 -18.53 -29.19 -18.80
C ARG A 630 -18.21 -30.46 -17.98
N GLY A 631 -17.47 -30.31 -16.88
CA GLY A 631 -17.07 -31.43 -16.03
C GLY A 631 -18.28 -32.10 -15.35
N ALA A 632 -18.16 -33.39 -15.05
CA ALA A 632 -19.19 -34.15 -14.35
C ALA A 632 -19.39 -33.71 -12.89
N LEU A 633 -18.32 -33.20 -12.26
CA LEU A 633 -18.34 -32.53 -10.96
C LEU A 633 -18.44 -31.02 -11.15
N SER A 634 -18.93 -30.31 -10.12
CA SER A 634 -18.89 -28.85 -10.14
C SER A 634 -17.43 -28.37 -10.13
N ALA A 635 -17.17 -27.17 -10.65
CA ALA A 635 -15.82 -26.59 -10.62
C ALA A 635 -15.29 -26.44 -9.19
N GLU A 636 -16.18 -26.12 -8.23
CA GLU A 636 -15.83 -26.03 -6.81
C GLU A 636 -15.41 -27.38 -6.22
N ASP A 637 -16.07 -28.47 -6.62
CA ASP A 637 -15.71 -29.82 -6.14
C ASP A 637 -14.35 -30.26 -6.68
N VAL A 638 -14.06 -29.97 -7.96
CA VAL A 638 -12.74 -30.26 -8.55
C VAL A 638 -11.64 -29.42 -7.90
N GLU A 639 -11.88 -28.12 -7.71
CA GLU A 639 -10.94 -27.25 -6.97
C GLU A 639 -10.68 -27.80 -5.57
N SER A 640 -11.75 -28.17 -4.85
CA SER A 640 -11.63 -28.69 -3.48
C SER A 640 -10.79 -29.97 -3.42
N ALA A 641 -10.94 -30.87 -4.40
CA ALA A 641 -10.14 -32.10 -4.47
C ALA A 641 -8.66 -31.83 -4.75
N LEU A 642 -8.35 -30.95 -5.71
CA LEU A 642 -6.97 -30.56 -6.05
C LEU A 642 -6.29 -29.83 -4.89
N VAL A 643 -7.03 -28.95 -4.21
CA VAL A 643 -6.56 -28.27 -3.00
C VAL A 643 -6.25 -29.28 -1.90
N GLN A 644 -7.13 -30.25 -1.65
CA GLN A 644 -6.88 -31.25 -0.61
C GLN A 644 -5.63 -32.08 -0.91
N GLN A 645 -5.41 -32.46 -2.17
CA GLN A 645 -4.20 -33.17 -2.56
C GLN A 645 -2.94 -32.34 -2.25
N ALA A 646 -2.90 -31.08 -2.68
CA ALA A 646 -1.75 -30.20 -2.45
C ALA A 646 -1.48 -29.96 -0.95
N VAL A 647 -2.53 -29.96 -0.14
CA VAL A 647 -2.43 -29.85 1.33
C VAL A 647 -1.75 -31.07 1.93
N GLU A 648 -2.13 -32.29 1.53
CA GLU A 648 -1.45 -33.51 1.99
C GLU A 648 0.03 -33.52 1.60
N GLU A 649 0.35 -33.14 0.36
CA GLU A 649 1.74 -33.02 -0.09
C GLU A 649 2.54 -32.00 0.73
N ALA A 650 1.95 -30.83 1.05
CA ALA A 650 2.62 -29.83 1.87
C ALA A 650 2.78 -30.27 3.34
N LYS A 651 1.84 -31.02 3.90
CA LYS A 651 1.98 -31.61 5.25
C LYS A 651 3.19 -32.53 5.29
N GLU A 652 3.34 -33.40 4.29
CA GLU A 652 4.49 -34.30 4.19
C GLU A 652 5.81 -33.54 4.00
N LEU A 653 5.83 -32.50 3.15
CA LEU A 653 7.03 -31.72 2.84
C LEU A 653 7.49 -30.83 3.99
N THR A 654 6.56 -30.25 4.75
CA THR A 654 6.86 -29.20 5.72
C THR A 654 6.76 -29.65 7.17
N GLY A 655 6.06 -30.76 7.45
CA GLY A 655 5.80 -31.26 8.80
C GLY A 655 4.75 -30.47 9.58
N TYR A 656 4.11 -29.45 8.98
CA TYR A 656 3.01 -28.72 9.60
C TYR A 656 1.68 -29.48 9.46
N ASP A 657 0.77 -29.26 10.41
CA ASP A 657 -0.60 -29.76 10.33
C ASP A 657 -1.48 -28.92 9.38
N GLU A 658 -2.66 -29.43 9.04
CA GLU A 658 -3.59 -28.78 8.10
C GLU A 658 -4.03 -27.38 8.55
N THR A 659 -4.09 -27.10 9.85
CA THR A 659 -4.49 -25.77 10.35
C THR A 659 -3.45 -24.70 10.00
N ALA A 660 -2.20 -25.10 9.79
CA ALA A 660 -1.13 -24.22 9.33
C ALA A 660 -1.26 -23.83 7.86
N ILE A 661 -2.09 -24.52 7.07
CA ILE A 661 -2.04 -24.48 5.61
C ILE A 661 -3.22 -23.68 5.05
N ALA A 662 -2.90 -22.74 4.16
CA ALA A 662 -3.85 -22.09 3.27
C ALA A 662 -3.49 -22.43 1.83
N ALA A 663 -4.47 -22.82 1.03
CA ALA A 663 -4.23 -23.33 -0.32
C ALA A 663 -5.34 -22.96 -1.30
N GLY A 664 -4.97 -22.83 -2.57
CA GLY A 664 -5.92 -22.62 -3.65
C GLY A 664 -5.35 -21.85 -4.83
N TYR A 665 -6.23 -21.49 -5.75
CA TYR A 665 -5.86 -20.71 -6.91
C TYR A 665 -5.72 -19.22 -6.57
N LEU A 666 -4.65 -18.62 -7.10
CA LEU A 666 -4.38 -17.18 -7.05
C LEU A 666 -4.16 -16.70 -8.47
N GLU A 667 -5.21 -16.14 -9.08
CA GLU A 667 -5.23 -15.76 -10.50
C GLU A 667 -4.06 -14.90 -10.96
N LYS A 668 -3.52 -14.06 -10.07
CA LYS A 668 -2.39 -13.20 -10.40
C LYS A 668 -1.05 -13.94 -10.38
N LEU A 669 -0.92 -15.02 -9.60
CA LEU A 669 0.34 -15.78 -9.49
C LEU A 669 0.53 -16.81 -10.62
N ASP A 670 -0.55 -17.17 -11.32
CA ASP A 670 -0.51 -17.94 -12.56
C ASP A 670 -1.66 -17.47 -13.49
N PRO A 671 -1.52 -16.28 -14.09
CA PRO A 671 -2.56 -15.75 -14.96
C PRO A 671 -2.53 -16.40 -16.34
N PHE A 672 -1.47 -17.14 -16.69
CA PHE A 672 -1.14 -17.42 -18.08
C PHE A 672 -1.59 -18.78 -18.59
N HIS A 673 -1.92 -19.74 -17.73
CA HIS A 673 -2.30 -21.09 -18.16
C HIS A 673 -1.34 -21.62 -19.22
N GLU A 674 -0.14 -22.05 -18.81
CA GLU A 674 0.64 -22.89 -19.70
C GLU A 674 -0.18 -24.15 -19.98
N ASN A 675 -0.43 -24.41 -21.26
CA ASN A 675 -1.10 -25.61 -21.73
C ASN A 675 -0.35 -26.83 -21.17
N GLN A 676 -1.00 -27.57 -20.27
CA GLN A 676 -0.87 -29.02 -20.24
C GLN A 676 -1.99 -29.63 -21.07
#